data_AF-A0AA96Q4U6-F1
#
_entry.id   AF-A0AA96Q4U6-F1
#
_cell.length_a   1.000
_cell.length_b   1.000
_cell.length_c   1.000
_cell.angle_alpha   90.00
_cell.angle_beta   90.00
_cell.angle_gamma   90.00
#
_symmetry.space_group_name_H-M   'P 1'
#
loop_
_entity.id
_entity.type
_entity.pdbx_description
1 polymer ?
#
loop_
_entity_poly.entity_id
_entity_poly.type
_entity_poly.pdbx_seq_one_letter_code
_entity_poly.pdbx_strand_id
1 'polypeptide(L)'
;MRTANIFSHILGYTGKASQEEIDELQKENDEYTTADVIGKSGIEQYMETTLRGHNGSETLFVNNTGKVIEISERTEPTAGNDVYLSIDGEYQKAAYDILEQKIAGILYSKIENIREYVASEKSTASDIKIPIVDVYYALINNNIIDISHFQEDDATDLERSVYAKYLSRQEGVLSSIEAMLNNANAPAYKDASSDMKEYMSYIVNTYLMKTTGILNADKVDTKDATYVDWTKNEVINLSTYLNYAISKGWIDVSRLNLDTKYLNSQEAYTTLVGAIVDGLRTDNEFGKLVYKYMIKNDQLTGREVCLLLFDQKVLSYDDQAISGLQSGTVTAYAFIKEKIRNLEITPAQLALDPCSGSVVMVDPKDGTLLALVSYPGYDNNRLANTVDSAYYAQLNRDLSSPFYNHATQERTAPGSTFKPVSAIAGLEEGVISLGEYITDRGIFEDIQPSSPRCWIYTSSGATHGSINVVQALEHSCNYFFYEVGYRLGMTNSSRDSYNSDTSLARLSKYAKMFGFEDTTGLEIPETTPQFSDQDAVRSAIGQGSHAYSTAQLGRYVAAIANSGTVYDLTLLSKVTDSAGNLVQDYSPSIYNQVNISSTSWNAVHQGMRAVIESTASYKDMQIDAAGKTGTAQQSTSRPNHALFIGYAPYNDPQLALSCRIAFGYTSSNAAEVCRDIMKYYFNLENKDDILNGTASEAGSVIGD
;
A
#
# COMPACT_ATOMS: atom_id res chain seq x y z
N MET A 1 -10.58 -21.29 0.34
CA MET A 1 -9.28 -20.60 0.50
C MET A 1 -9.34 -19.18 -0.07
N ARG A 2 -9.49 -18.94 -1.39
CA ARG A 2 -9.46 -17.56 -1.95
C ARG A 2 -10.46 -16.58 -1.34
N THR A 3 -11.68 -17.03 -1.01
CA THR A 3 -12.71 -16.17 -0.38
C THR A 3 -12.25 -15.59 0.97
N ALA A 4 -11.50 -16.32 1.79
CA ALA A 4 -11.08 -15.85 3.11
C ALA A 4 -10.21 -14.57 3.01
N ASN A 5 -9.30 -14.55 2.04
CA ASN A 5 -8.40 -13.43 1.79
C ASN A 5 -9.17 -12.16 1.40
N ILE A 6 -10.23 -12.29 0.62
CA ILE A 6 -10.97 -11.15 0.05
C ILE A 6 -11.71 -10.34 1.11
N PHE A 7 -12.13 -10.99 2.19
CA PHE A 7 -12.93 -10.37 3.26
C PHE A 7 -12.14 -10.17 4.55
N SER A 8 -10.82 -10.46 4.56
CA SER A 8 -10.03 -10.53 5.80
C SER A 8 -10.03 -9.23 6.60
N HIS A 9 -9.95 -8.07 5.93
CA HIS A 9 -9.96 -6.76 6.61
C HIS A 9 -11.36 -6.28 7.01
N ILE A 10 -12.42 -6.87 6.44
CA ILE A 10 -13.81 -6.56 6.79
C ILE A 10 -14.22 -7.43 7.97
N LEU A 11 -14.16 -8.75 7.82
CA LEU A 11 -14.60 -9.69 8.83
C LEU A 11 -13.63 -9.72 10.03
N GLY A 12 -12.33 -9.75 9.74
CA GLY A 12 -11.32 -10.01 10.76
C GLY A 12 -11.27 -11.49 11.15
N TYR A 13 -10.88 -11.77 12.38
CA TYR A 13 -10.75 -13.13 12.92
C TYR A 13 -10.95 -13.15 14.43
N THR A 14 -11.23 -14.33 14.98
CA THR A 14 -11.34 -14.57 16.42
C THR A 14 -10.08 -15.23 16.99
N GLY A 15 -9.84 -15.12 18.29
CA GLY A 15 -8.70 -15.75 18.95
C GLY A 15 -8.81 -15.75 20.47
N LYS A 16 -7.90 -16.45 21.14
CA LYS A 16 -7.87 -16.49 22.62
C LYS A 16 -7.75 -15.09 23.21
N ALA A 17 -8.56 -14.78 24.20
CA ALA A 17 -8.52 -13.50 24.88
C ALA A 17 -7.26 -13.33 25.75
N SER A 18 -6.63 -12.16 25.67
CA SER A 18 -5.64 -11.72 26.65
C SER A 18 -6.34 -11.21 27.91
N GLN A 19 -5.61 -11.11 29.03
CA GLN A 19 -6.20 -10.59 30.26
C GLN A 19 -6.72 -9.16 30.09
N GLU A 20 -6.00 -8.32 29.33
CA GLU A 20 -6.39 -6.92 29.09
C GLU A 20 -7.71 -6.82 28.32
N GLU A 21 -7.91 -7.63 27.27
CA GLU A 21 -9.16 -7.65 26.50
C GLU A 21 -10.33 -8.17 27.36
N ILE A 22 -10.10 -9.15 28.22
CA ILE A 22 -11.13 -9.63 29.15
C ILE A 22 -11.51 -8.55 30.15
N ASP A 23 -10.53 -7.85 30.73
CA ASP A 23 -10.79 -6.76 31.68
C ASP A 23 -11.61 -5.62 31.03
N GLU A 24 -11.46 -5.39 29.73
CA GLU A 24 -12.28 -4.46 28.97
C GLU A 24 -13.69 -4.99 28.71
N LEU A 25 -13.82 -6.21 28.20
CA LEU A 25 -15.09 -6.83 27.87
C LEU A 25 -15.96 -7.09 29.14
N GLN A 26 -15.33 -7.37 30.28
CA GLN A 26 -16.00 -7.54 31.57
C GLN A 26 -16.67 -6.26 32.09
N LYS A 27 -16.34 -5.08 31.54
CA LYS A 27 -17.05 -3.84 31.87
C LYS A 27 -18.46 -3.82 31.29
N GLU A 28 -18.69 -4.55 30.20
CA GLU A 28 -19.98 -4.66 29.52
C GLU A 28 -20.70 -5.97 29.85
N ASN A 29 -19.96 -7.07 30.00
CA ASN A 29 -20.49 -8.39 30.32
C ASN A 29 -19.53 -9.18 31.22
N ASP A 30 -19.89 -9.43 32.48
CA ASP A 30 -19.03 -10.10 33.47
C ASP A 30 -18.83 -11.61 33.23
N GLU A 31 -19.51 -12.20 32.24
CA GLU A 31 -19.38 -13.61 31.85
C GLU A 31 -18.10 -13.89 31.03
N TYR A 32 -17.34 -12.86 30.60
CA TYR A 32 -16.08 -13.06 29.88
C TYR A 32 -14.99 -13.68 30.77
N THR A 33 -14.25 -14.64 30.24
CA THR A 33 -13.13 -15.31 30.91
C THR A 33 -11.96 -15.48 29.94
N THR A 34 -10.74 -15.66 30.47
CA THR A 34 -9.55 -15.90 29.63
C THR A 34 -9.56 -17.23 28.87
N ALA A 35 -10.55 -18.10 29.14
CA ALA A 35 -10.78 -19.30 28.36
C ALA A 35 -11.56 -19.03 27.06
N ASP A 36 -12.20 -17.86 26.93
CA ASP A 36 -13.03 -17.51 25.80
C ASP A 36 -12.20 -17.16 24.54
N VAL A 37 -12.83 -17.41 23.40
CA VAL A 37 -12.39 -16.95 22.09
C VAL A 37 -13.23 -15.74 21.73
N ILE A 38 -12.56 -14.64 21.40
CA ILE A 38 -13.17 -13.34 21.12
C ILE A 38 -12.70 -12.82 19.76
N GLY A 39 -13.45 -11.90 19.16
CA GLY A 39 -13.04 -11.13 17.99
C GLY A 39 -11.76 -10.34 18.23
N LYS A 40 -10.79 -10.45 17.32
CA LYS A 40 -9.47 -9.80 17.39
C LYS A 40 -9.27 -8.67 16.40
N SER A 41 -10.06 -8.65 15.34
CA SER A 41 -10.03 -7.60 14.33
C SER A 41 -11.36 -7.58 13.58
N GLY A 42 -11.56 -6.54 12.75
CA GLY A 42 -12.71 -6.43 11.86
C GLY A 42 -14.05 -6.36 12.59
N ILE A 43 -15.10 -6.79 11.89
CA ILE A 43 -16.46 -6.87 12.45
C ILE A 43 -16.53 -7.89 13.61
N GLU A 44 -15.75 -8.96 13.59
CA GLU A 44 -15.70 -9.92 14.71
C GLU A 44 -15.35 -9.20 16.02
N GLN A 45 -14.37 -8.30 16.00
CA GLN A 45 -14.00 -7.51 17.19
C GLN A 45 -15.02 -6.41 17.50
N TYR A 46 -15.46 -5.67 16.48
CA TYR A 46 -16.35 -4.52 16.69
C TYR A 46 -17.72 -4.94 17.23
N MET A 47 -18.26 -6.05 16.74
CA MET A 47 -19.56 -6.59 17.13
C MET A 47 -19.47 -7.71 18.16
N GLU A 48 -18.32 -7.89 18.83
CA GLU A 48 -18.05 -9.02 19.75
C GLU A 48 -19.19 -9.26 20.75
N THR A 49 -19.65 -8.21 21.46
CA THR A 49 -20.73 -8.35 22.46
C THR A 49 -22.11 -8.62 21.86
N THR A 50 -22.31 -8.30 20.58
CA THR A 50 -23.56 -8.58 19.85
C THR A 50 -23.55 -9.99 19.27
N LEU A 51 -22.40 -10.43 18.77
CA LEU A 51 -22.15 -11.77 18.22
C LEU A 51 -22.06 -12.82 19.33
N ARG A 52 -21.56 -12.43 20.51
CA ARG A 52 -21.46 -13.30 21.66
C ARG A 52 -22.84 -13.66 22.20
N GLY A 53 -23.11 -14.96 22.24
CA GLY A 53 -24.24 -15.54 22.96
C GLY A 53 -23.96 -15.70 24.46
N HIS A 54 -24.88 -16.33 25.18
CA HIS A 54 -24.66 -16.64 26.60
C HIS A 54 -24.20 -18.08 26.79
N ASN A 55 -23.19 -18.26 27.62
CA ASN A 55 -22.69 -19.57 27.98
C ASN A 55 -23.73 -20.33 28.84
N GLY A 56 -23.97 -21.59 28.49
CA GLY A 56 -24.75 -22.49 29.34
C GLY A 56 -23.94 -22.97 30.55
N SER A 57 -24.61 -23.64 31.48
CA SER A 57 -23.96 -24.23 32.67
C SER A 57 -24.52 -25.61 32.97
N GLU A 58 -23.70 -26.51 33.50
CA GLU A 58 -24.16 -27.78 34.05
C GLU A 58 -23.44 -28.13 35.36
N THR A 59 -24.20 -28.59 36.37
CA THR A 59 -23.64 -28.99 37.67
C THR A 59 -23.45 -30.51 37.71
N LEU A 60 -22.19 -30.94 37.74
CA LEU A 60 -21.77 -32.34 37.75
C LEU A 60 -21.40 -32.79 39.18
N PHE A 61 -22.04 -33.84 39.69
CA PHE A 61 -21.58 -34.53 40.89
C PHE A 61 -20.61 -35.63 40.49
N VAL A 62 -19.40 -35.60 41.05
CA VAL A 62 -18.33 -36.58 40.80
C VAL A 62 -18.02 -37.38 42.07
N ASN A 63 -17.66 -38.66 41.91
CA ASN A 63 -17.23 -39.46 43.05
C ASN A 63 -15.78 -39.14 43.45
N ASN A 64 -15.29 -39.79 44.52
CA ASN A 64 -13.92 -39.69 45.02
C ASN A 64 -12.82 -40.13 44.01
N THR A 65 -13.19 -40.65 42.84
CA THR A 65 -12.27 -40.97 41.73
C THR A 65 -12.40 -40.02 40.54
N GLY A 66 -13.24 -38.97 40.63
CA GLY A 66 -13.49 -38.00 39.56
C GLY A 66 -14.49 -38.46 38.48
N LYS A 67 -15.19 -39.59 38.68
CA LYS A 67 -16.19 -40.09 37.73
C LYS A 67 -17.53 -39.40 37.97
N VAL A 68 -18.10 -38.82 36.92
CA VAL A 68 -19.43 -38.20 36.93
C VAL A 68 -20.47 -39.26 37.32
N ILE A 69 -21.23 -38.96 38.37
CA ILE A 69 -22.27 -39.83 38.93
C ILE A 69 -23.66 -39.29 38.60
N GLU A 70 -23.81 -37.97 38.56
CA GLU A 70 -25.09 -37.30 38.36
C GLU A 70 -24.89 -35.91 37.74
N ILE A 71 -25.80 -35.52 36.84
CA ILE A 71 -25.93 -34.17 36.31
C ILE A 71 -27.28 -33.67 36.82
N SER A 72 -27.29 -32.53 37.51
CA SER A 72 -28.50 -32.04 38.21
C SER A 72 -29.10 -30.80 37.53
N GLU A 73 -28.42 -29.67 37.67
CA GLU A 73 -28.83 -28.37 37.16
C GLU A 73 -28.15 -28.11 35.82
N ARG A 74 -28.94 -27.81 34.78
CA ARG A 74 -28.44 -27.46 33.45
C ARG A 74 -29.17 -26.21 32.92
N THR A 75 -28.39 -25.24 32.47
CA THR A 75 -28.84 -24.06 31.73
C THR A 75 -28.31 -24.20 30.30
N GLU A 76 -29.19 -24.19 29.31
CA GLU A 76 -28.75 -24.26 27.91
C GLU A 76 -28.10 -22.95 27.47
N PRO A 77 -27.04 -22.99 26.64
CA PRO A 77 -26.48 -21.80 26.04
C PRO A 77 -27.49 -21.14 25.09
N THR A 78 -27.41 -19.83 24.93
CA THR A 78 -28.18 -19.10 23.92
C THR A 78 -27.24 -18.55 22.86
N ALA A 79 -27.65 -18.64 21.58
CA ALA A 79 -26.91 -18.02 20.49
C ALA A 79 -26.91 -16.48 20.63
N GLY A 80 -25.85 -15.84 20.14
CA GLY A 80 -25.83 -14.39 19.96
C GLY A 80 -26.70 -13.95 18.79
N ASN A 81 -26.60 -12.67 18.45
CA ASN A 81 -27.34 -12.10 17.34
C ASN A 81 -26.63 -12.32 16.00
N ASP A 82 -27.41 -12.40 14.93
CA ASP A 82 -26.89 -12.44 13.56
C ASP A 82 -26.64 -11.01 13.07
N VAL A 83 -25.43 -10.76 12.55
CA VAL A 83 -25.02 -9.47 11.97
C VAL A 83 -25.00 -9.58 10.45
N TYR A 84 -25.72 -8.70 9.78
CA TYR A 84 -25.74 -8.59 8.31
C TYR A 84 -24.94 -7.38 7.88
N LEU A 85 -24.07 -7.57 6.89
CA LEU A 85 -23.23 -6.51 6.33
C LEU A 85 -23.91 -5.81 5.14
N SER A 86 -23.50 -4.58 4.86
CA SER A 86 -23.86 -3.81 3.65
C SER A 86 -23.15 -4.31 2.40
N ILE A 87 -22.03 -5.02 2.58
CA ILE A 87 -21.14 -5.50 1.52
C ILE A 87 -21.82 -6.57 0.66
N ASP A 88 -21.84 -6.35 -0.65
CA ASP A 88 -22.21 -7.37 -1.62
C ASP A 88 -21.00 -8.28 -1.88
N GLY A 89 -21.15 -9.56 -1.55
CA GLY A 89 -20.05 -10.52 -1.63
C GLY A 89 -19.55 -10.77 -3.07
N GLU A 90 -20.42 -10.67 -4.07
CA GLU A 90 -20.03 -10.87 -5.47
C GLU A 90 -19.30 -9.64 -6.01
N TYR A 91 -19.74 -8.43 -5.67
CA TYR A 91 -19.04 -7.20 -6.04
C TYR A 91 -17.69 -7.06 -5.33
N GLN A 92 -17.61 -7.38 -4.04
CA GLN A 92 -16.34 -7.41 -3.29
C GLN A 92 -15.34 -8.35 -3.96
N LYS A 93 -15.75 -9.58 -4.29
CA LYS A 93 -14.89 -10.57 -4.94
C LYS A 93 -14.47 -10.14 -6.34
N ALA A 94 -15.40 -9.66 -7.16
CA ALA A 94 -15.10 -9.21 -8.51
C ALA A 94 -14.13 -8.03 -8.51
N ALA A 95 -14.35 -7.04 -7.64
CA ALA A 95 -13.46 -5.88 -7.52
C ALA A 95 -12.05 -6.27 -7.02
N TYR A 96 -11.95 -7.21 -6.06
CA TYR A 96 -10.66 -7.75 -5.60
C TYR A 96 -9.91 -8.46 -6.73
N ASP A 97 -10.58 -9.36 -7.44
CA ASP A 97 -9.96 -10.15 -8.52
C ASP A 97 -9.56 -9.26 -9.72
N ILE A 98 -10.40 -8.29 -10.11
CA ILE A 98 -10.07 -7.30 -11.16
C ILE A 98 -8.82 -6.49 -10.77
N LEU A 99 -8.75 -6.03 -9.51
CA LEU A 99 -7.61 -5.29 -9.00
C LEU A 99 -6.33 -6.12 -9.02
N GLU A 100 -6.37 -7.37 -8.53
CA GLU A 100 -5.23 -8.30 -8.54
C GLU A 100 -4.74 -8.56 -9.97
N GLN A 101 -5.65 -8.88 -10.89
CA GLN A 101 -5.32 -9.09 -12.32
C GLN A 101 -4.67 -7.84 -12.93
N LYS A 102 -5.15 -6.63 -12.58
CA LYS A 102 -4.55 -5.39 -13.07
C LYS A 102 -3.16 -5.17 -12.52
N ILE A 103 -2.96 -5.34 -11.21
CA ILE A 103 -1.65 -5.20 -10.57
C ILE A 103 -0.64 -6.19 -11.18
N ALA A 104 -1.04 -7.45 -11.39
CA ALA A 104 -0.22 -8.44 -12.07
C ALA A 104 0.09 -8.06 -13.52
N GLY A 105 -0.89 -7.49 -14.24
CA GLY A 105 -0.71 -6.96 -15.59
C GLY A 105 0.33 -5.84 -15.68
N ILE A 106 0.26 -4.88 -14.75
CA ILE A 106 1.24 -3.81 -14.65
C ILE A 106 2.62 -4.40 -14.38
N LEU A 107 2.74 -5.25 -13.36
CA LEU A 107 4.00 -5.87 -12.98
C LEU A 107 4.62 -6.65 -14.16
N TYR A 108 3.82 -7.49 -14.81
CA TYR A 108 4.21 -8.25 -16.00
C TYR A 108 4.73 -7.34 -17.12
N SER A 109 4.09 -6.19 -17.36
CA SER A 109 4.49 -5.24 -18.41
C SER A 109 5.80 -4.51 -18.10
N LYS A 110 6.17 -4.39 -16.82
CA LYS A 110 7.36 -3.66 -16.35
C LYS A 110 8.57 -4.55 -16.13
N ILE A 111 8.37 -5.86 -16.03
CA ILE A 111 9.45 -6.85 -15.94
C ILE A 111 10.19 -6.96 -17.27
N GLU A 112 11.49 -6.69 -17.24
CA GLU A 112 12.42 -6.82 -18.37
C GLU A 112 13.58 -7.76 -18.06
N ASN A 113 14.05 -8.48 -19.09
CA ASN A 113 15.19 -9.38 -18.98
C ASN A 113 16.53 -8.62 -18.99
N ILE A 114 16.73 -7.79 -17.96
CA ILE A 114 17.93 -6.98 -17.71
C ILE A 114 18.43 -7.24 -16.28
N ARG A 115 19.71 -6.99 -16.03
CA ARG A 115 20.31 -7.18 -14.69
C ARG A 115 20.02 -6.03 -13.73
N GLU A 116 19.92 -4.82 -14.26
CA GLU A 116 19.74 -3.60 -13.48
C GLU A 116 19.08 -2.54 -14.37
N TYR A 117 18.20 -1.74 -13.79
CA TYR A 117 17.61 -0.59 -14.45
C TYR A 117 18.36 0.67 -13.99
N VAL A 118 18.94 1.39 -14.94
CA VAL A 118 19.61 2.66 -14.70
C VAL A 118 18.81 3.76 -15.37
N ALA A 119 18.15 4.59 -14.55
CA ALA A 119 17.40 5.73 -15.04
C ALA A 119 18.35 6.73 -15.75
N SER A 120 17.97 7.16 -16.96
CA SER A 120 18.60 8.30 -17.63
C SER A 120 18.09 9.63 -17.07
N GLU A 121 18.79 10.74 -17.32
CA GLU A 121 18.37 12.09 -16.90
C GLU A 121 16.97 12.51 -17.39
N LYS A 122 16.46 11.87 -18.46
CA LYS A 122 15.13 12.13 -19.02
C LYS A 122 14.06 11.16 -18.53
N SER A 123 14.43 10.16 -17.73
CA SER A 123 13.50 9.12 -17.30
C SER A 123 12.51 9.70 -16.30
N THR A 124 11.26 9.34 -16.48
CA THR A 124 10.17 9.69 -15.57
C THR A 124 9.76 8.47 -14.75
N ALA A 125 8.90 8.68 -13.75
CA ALA A 125 8.39 7.59 -12.93
C ALA A 125 7.65 6.51 -13.74
N SER A 126 7.11 6.84 -14.92
CA SER A 126 6.43 5.87 -15.79
C SER A 126 7.39 4.93 -16.54
N ASP A 127 8.66 5.34 -16.69
CA ASP A 127 9.70 4.62 -17.43
C ASP A 127 10.39 3.54 -16.61
N ILE A 128 10.21 3.55 -15.27
CA ILE A 128 10.86 2.62 -14.35
C ILE A 128 10.59 1.17 -14.75
N LYS A 129 11.65 0.39 -14.91
CA LYS A 129 11.58 -1.05 -15.24
C LYS A 129 11.95 -1.88 -14.04
N ILE A 130 11.50 -3.13 -14.05
CA ILE A 130 11.79 -4.15 -13.05
C ILE A 130 12.74 -5.16 -13.68
N PRO A 131 14.03 -5.12 -13.32
CA PRO A 131 14.99 -6.16 -13.69
C PRO A 131 14.51 -7.55 -13.27
N ILE A 132 14.73 -8.55 -14.12
CA ILE A 132 14.40 -9.94 -13.78
C ILE A 132 15.15 -10.43 -12.54
N VAL A 133 16.35 -9.89 -12.28
CA VAL A 133 17.12 -10.18 -11.06
C VAL A 133 16.34 -9.82 -9.80
N ASP A 134 15.60 -8.70 -9.83
CA ASP A 134 14.80 -8.25 -8.70
C ASP A 134 13.58 -9.16 -8.49
N VAL A 135 13.02 -9.75 -9.55
CA VAL A 135 11.94 -10.75 -9.46
C VAL A 135 12.42 -12.04 -8.79
N TYR A 136 13.57 -12.56 -9.19
CA TYR A 136 14.13 -13.74 -8.53
C TYR A 136 14.54 -13.45 -7.08
N TYR A 137 15.13 -12.28 -6.84
CA TYR A 137 15.47 -11.86 -5.49
C TYR A 137 14.23 -11.68 -4.61
N ALA A 138 13.15 -11.11 -5.15
CA ALA A 138 11.88 -10.91 -4.44
C ALA A 138 11.32 -12.21 -3.83
N LEU A 139 11.43 -13.34 -4.54
CA LEU A 139 11.00 -14.64 -4.03
C LEU A 139 11.75 -15.05 -2.74
N ILE A 140 13.02 -14.67 -2.61
CA ILE A 140 13.82 -14.92 -1.41
C ILE A 140 13.57 -13.82 -0.37
N ASN A 141 13.56 -12.56 -0.82
CA ASN A 141 13.46 -11.39 0.04
C ASN A 141 12.14 -11.36 0.81
N ASN A 142 11.04 -11.71 0.13
CA ASN A 142 9.70 -11.80 0.69
C ASN A 142 9.38 -13.17 1.31
N ASN A 143 10.39 -14.02 1.53
CA ASN A 143 10.26 -15.34 2.17
C ASN A 143 9.29 -16.30 1.46
N ILE A 144 9.13 -16.18 0.14
CA ILE A 144 8.38 -17.17 -0.65
C ILE A 144 9.20 -18.45 -0.79
N ILE A 145 10.51 -18.31 -0.96
CA ILE A 145 11.48 -19.38 -0.78
C ILE A 145 12.04 -19.25 0.64
N ASP A 146 11.79 -20.26 1.47
CA ASP A 146 12.30 -20.36 2.82
C ASP A 146 13.76 -20.85 2.79
N ILE A 147 14.68 -19.90 2.92
CA ILE A 147 16.12 -20.20 2.95
C ILE A 147 16.57 -20.95 4.21
N SER A 148 15.74 -20.97 5.28
CA SER A 148 16.07 -21.72 6.50
C SER A 148 15.88 -23.22 6.29
N HIS A 149 14.88 -23.61 5.49
CA HIS A 149 14.60 -25.00 5.13
C HIS A 149 15.78 -25.71 4.45
N PHE A 150 16.69 -24.98 3.81
CA PHE A 150 17.85 -25.59 3.14
C PHE A 150 18.80 -26.33 4.08
N GLN A 151 18.66 -26.11 5.39
CA GLN A 151 19.46 -26.75 6.45
C GLN A 151 18.75 -27.94 7.09
N GLU A 152 17.46 -28.13 6.81
CA GLU A 152 16.65 -29.17 7.44
C GLU A 152 16.99 -30.56 6.88
N ASP A 153 16.73 -31.59 7.67
CA ASP A 153 17.07 -32.98 7.33
C ASP A 153 16.38 -33.45 6.04
N ASP A 154 15.18 -32.94 5.77
CA ASP A 154 14.38 -33.25 4.58
C ASP A 154 14.58 -32.29 3.41
N ALA A 155 15.55 -31.37 3.49
CA ALA A 155 15.96 -30.52 2.37
C ALA A 155 16.31 -31.36 1.12
N THR A 156 15.89 -30.87 -0.05
CA THR A 156 16.21 -31.49 -1.34
C THR A 156 17.69 -31.32 -1.71
N ASP A 157 18.15 -32.10 -2.69
CA ASP A 157 19.54 -31.99 -3.19
C ASP A 157 19.82 -30.60 -3.80
N LEU A 158 18.82 -29.98 -4.43
CA LEU A 158 18.95 -28.62 -4.96
C LEU A 158 19.09 -27.60 -3.83
N GLU A 159 18.25 -27.67 -2.80
CA GLU A 159 18.34 -26.79 -1.63
C GLU A 159 19.70 -26.88 -0.95
N ARG A 160 20.19 -28.10 -0.68
CA ARG A 160 21.52 -28.32 -0.10
C ARG A 160 22.63 -27.75 -1.00
N SER A 161 22.51 -27.91 -2.32
CA SER A 161 23.46 -27.36 -3.29
C SER A 161 23.49 -25.84 -3.26
N VAL A 162 22.32 -25.20 -3.24
CA VAL A 162 22.18 -23.74 -3.16
C VAL A 162 22.74 -23.21 -1.84
N TYR A 163 22.46 -23.88 -0.72
CA TYR A 163 22.99 -23.50 0.59
C TYR A 163 24.51 -23.63 0.68
N ALA A 164 25.11 -24.66 0.08
CA ALA A 164 26.56 -24.78 0.01
C ALA A 164 27.21 -23.63 -0.79
N LYS A 165 26.59 -23.22 -1.90
CA LYS A 165 27.02 -22.03 -2.66
C LYS A 165 26.90 -20.76 -1.84
N TYR A 166 25.81 -20.62 -1.09
CA TYR A 166 25.57 -19.50 -0.18
C TYR A 166 26.65 -19.40 0.89
N LEU A 167 26.94 -20.48 1.62
CA LEU A 167 27.98 -20.50 2.65
C LEU A 167 29.35 -20.07 2.10
N SER A 168 29.72 -20.58 0.92
CA SER A 168 30.97 -20.20 0.28
C SER A 168 31.00 -18.72 -0.10
N ARG A 169 29.89 -18.17 -0.60
CA ARG A 169 29.80 -16.74 -0.94
C ARG A 169 29.78 -15.86 0.31
N GLN A 170 29.02 -16.24 1.33
CA GLN A 170 28.92 -15.52 2.60
C GLN A 170 30.29 -15.38 3.25
N GLU A 171 31.07 -16.47 3.34
CA GLU A 171 32.43 -16.42 3.89
C GLU A 171 33.35 -15.47 3.11
N GLY A 172 33.27 -15.50 1.78
CA GLY A 172 34.06 -14.58 0.93
C GLY A 172 33.65 -13.11 1.09
N VAL A 173 32.36 -12.84 1.27
CA VAL A 173 31.83 -11.50 1.54
C VAL A 173 32.28 -11.01 2.92
N LEU A 174 32.12 -11.84 3.96
CA LEU A 174 32.54 -11.52 5.33
C LEU A 174 34.05 -11.25 5.41
N SER A 175 34.88 -12.08 4.76
CA SER A 175 36.32 -11.87 4.65
C SER A 175 36.65 -10.52 3.96
N SER A 176 35.89 -10.15 2.93
CA SER A 176 36.08 -8.88 2.22
C SER A 176 35.68 -7.67 3.07
N ILE A 177 34.59 -7.79 3.84
CA ILE A 177 34.14 -6.77 4.80
C ILE A 177 35.18 -6.59 5.91
N GLU A 178 35.67 -7.69 6.48
CA GLU A 178 36.70 -7.66 7.53
C GLU A 178 37.99 -7.02 7.01
N ALA A 179 38.44 -7.39 5.81
CA ALA A 179 39.62 -6.79 5.18
C ALA A 179 39.44 -5.29 4.94
N MET A 180 38.25 -4.87 4.49
CA MET A 180 37.90 -3.45 4.30
C MET A 180 37.93 -2.68 5.64
N LEU A 181 37.32 -3.24 6.69
CA LEU A 181 37.27 -2.63 8.01
C LEU A 181 38.65 -2.52 8.66
N ASN A 182 39.57 -3.42 8.34
CA ASN A 182 40.94 -3.41 8.86
C ASN A 182 41.94 -2.64 7.97
N ASN A 183 41.49 -2.04 6.86
CA ASN A 183 42.34 -1.28 5.95
C ASN A 183 41.98 0.20 5.92
N ALA A 184 42.80 1.04 6.57
CA ALA A 184 42.62 2.49 6.58
C ALA A 184 42.61 3.14 5.17
N ASN A 185 43.24 2.48 4.18
CA ASN A 185 43.29 2.93 2.79
C ASN A 185 42.25 2.22 1.90
N ALA A 186 41.23 1.59 2.47
CA ALA A 186 40.14 1.03 1.70
C ALA A 186 39.46 2.11 0.83
N PRO A 187 38.90 1.76 -0.34
CA PRO A 187 38.18 2.69 -1.19
C PRO A 187 37.09 3.46 -0.43
N ALA A 188 36.91 4.74 -0.76
CA ALA A 188 35.78 5.51 -0.26
C ALA A 188 34.45 4.87 -0.71
N TYR A 189 33.35 5.17 0.00
CA TYR A 189 32.04 4.60 -0.31
C TYR A 189 31.70 4.73 -1.80
N LYS A 190 31.81 5.92 -2.37
CA LYS A 190 31.52 6.18 -3.79
C LYS A 190 32.34 5.35 -4.78
N ASP A 191 33.54 4.94 -4.40
CA ASP A 191 34.51 4.21 -5.24
C ASP A 191 34.43 2.69 -5.04
N ALA A 192 33.64 2.21 -4.08
CA ALA A 192 33.41 0.79 -3.84
C ALA A 192 32.50 0.17 -4.92
N SER A 193 32.59 -1.15 -5.08
CA SER A 193 31.68 -1.91 -5.94
C SER A 193 30.23 -1.80 -5.47
N SER A 194 29.28 -1.99 -6.38
CA SER A 194 27.83 -1.89 -6.06
C SER A 194 27.41 -2.80 -4.91
N ASP A 195 27.95 -4.03 -4.85
CA ASP A 195 27.69 -4.96 -3.76
C ASP A 195 28.27 -4.49 -2.43
N MET A 196 29.52 -4.03 -2.43
CA MET A 196 30.17 -3.52 -1.23
C MET A 196 29.48 -2.26 -0.69
N LYS A 197 28.99 -1.37 -1.56
CA LYS A 197 28.18 -0.20 -1.15
C LYS A 197 26.92 -0.62 -0.38
N GLU A 198 26.18 -1.60 -0.88
CA GLU A 198 24.99 -2.09 -0.18
C GLU A 198 25.34 -2.80 1.13
N TYR A 199 26.41 -3.60 1.18
CA TYR A 199 26.87 -4.21 2.44
C TYR A 199 27.29 -3.14 3.47
N MET A 200 28.03 -2.12 3.04
CA MET A 200 28.44 -0.98 3.88
C MET A 200 27.22 -0.24 4.44
N SER A 201 26.24 0.07 3.59
CA SER A 201 24.99 0.70 4.01
C SER A 201 24.18 -0.19 4.96
N TYR A 202 24.12 -1.50 4.71
CA TYR A 202 23.44 -2.46 5.57
C TYR A 202 24.09 -2.51 6.96
N ILE A 203 25.41 -2.59 7.03
CA ILE A 203 26.17 -2.62 8.30
C ILE A 203 25.82 -1.38 9.14
N VAL A 204 25.89 -0.19 8.56
CA VAL A 204 25.66 1.04 9.32
C VAL A 204 24.19 1.26 9.64
N ASN A 205 23.34 1.25 8.62
CA ASN A 205 21.97 1.75 8.74
C ASN A 205 21.00 0.70 9.30
N THR A 206 21.27 -0.58 9.02
CA THR A 206 20.41 -1.69 9.47
C THR A 206 21.04 -2.34 10.69
N TYR A 207 22.18 -3.01 10.52
CA TYR A 207 22.75 -3.86 11.56
C TYR A 207 23.17 -3.08 12.82
N LEU A 208 24.04 -2.06 12.68
CA LEU A 208 24.56 -1.29 13.80
C LEU A 208 23.52 -0.33 14.39
N MET A 209 22.77 0.37 13.54
CA MET A 209 21.88 1.44 14.00
C MET A 209 20.49 0.94 14.43
N LYS A 210 19.87 0.05 13.64
CA LYS A 210 18.49 -0.40 13.89
C LYS A 210 18.42 -1.73 14.64
N THR A 211 19.16 -2.74 14.21
CA THR A 211 19.06 -4.11 14.75
C THR A 211 19.70 -4.22 16.12
N THR A 212 20.96 -3.77 16.25
CA THR A 212 21.72 -3.90 17.51
C THR A 212 21.68 -2.62 18.37
N GLY A 213 21.48 -1.46 17.72
CA GLY A 213 21.59 -0.15 18.35
C GLY A 213 22.98 0.13 18.93
N ILE A 214 24.01 -0.59 18.47
CA ILE A 214 25.42 -0.34 18.79
C ILE A 214 25.80 1.07 18.30
N LEU A 215 25.33 1.47 17.12
CA LEU A 215 25.41 2.85 16.67
C LEU A 215 24.15 3.59 17.14
N ASN A 216 24.31 4.45 18.13
CA ASN A 216 23.19 5.15 18.73
C ASN A 216 22.73 6.31 17.83
N ALA A 217 21.58 6.14 17.17
CA ALA A 217 21.00 7.12 16.26
C ALA A 217 20.79 8.50 16.91
N ASP A 218 20.40 8.56 18.19
CA ASP A 218 20.12 9.81 18.90
C ASP A 218 21.39 10.64 19.17
N LYS A 219 22.55 9.98 19.20
CA LYS A 219 23.85 10.63 19.39
C LYS A 219 24.49 11.10 18.09
N VAL A 220 24.03 10.59 16.95
CA VAL A 220 24.61 10.93 15.65
C VAL A 220 24.23 12.36 15.27
N ASP A 221 25.23 13.24 15.20
CA ASP A 221 25.04 14.59 14.71
C ASP A 221 24.99 14.59 13.17
N THR A 222 23.78 14.74 12.63
CA THR A 222 23.55 14.72 11.16
C THR A 222 24.14 15.93 10.42
N LYS A 223 24.63 16.94 11.15
CA LYS A 223 25.32 18.12 10.59
C LYS A 223 26.84 18.00 10.70
N ASP A 224 27.36 16.98 11.37
CA ASP A 224 28.80 16.75 11.49
C ASP A 224 29.42 16.48 10.11
N ALA A 225 30.59 17.07 9.86
CA ALA A 225 31.25 16.99 8.55
C ALA A 225 31.54 15.54 8.13
N THR A 226 31.96 14.67 9.06
CA THR A 226 32.24 13.26 8.76
C THR A 226 30.97 12.46 8.52
N TYR A 227 29.88 12.80 9.21
CA TYR A 227 28.57 12.19 8.91
C TYR A 227 28.08 12.59 7.51
N VAL A 228 28.22 13.86 7.13
CA VAL A 228 27.88 14.34 5.79
C VAL A 228 28.79 13.72 4.73
N ASP A 229 30.08 13.56 5.03
CA ASP A 229 31.04 12.92 4.13
C ASP A 229 30.76 11.42 3.91
N TRP A 230 30.19 10.73 4.91
CA TRP A 230 29.71 9.36 4.78
C TRP A 230 28.40 9.27 4.00
N THR A 231 27.39 10.06 4.40
CA THR A 231 26.01 9.87 3.95
C THR A 231 25.61 10.63 2.70
N LYS A 232 26.31 11.74 2.39
CA LYS A 232 25.94 12.63 1.28
C LYS A 232 27.07 12.79 0.26
N ASN A 233 28.29 13.08 0.73
CA ASN A 233 29.41 13.27 -0.19
C ASN A 233 30.04 11.92 -0.60
N GLU A 234 29.84 10.88 0.22
CA GLU A 234 30.31 9.51 -0.01
C GLU A 234 31.84 9.39 -0.21
N VAL A 235 32.62 10.33 0.36
CA VAL A 235 34.05 10.51 0.10
C VAL A 235 34.98 9.80 1.12
N ILE A 236 34.41 9.17 2.15
CA ILE A 236 35.17 8.40 3.15
C ILE A 236 34.81 6.93 3.11
N ASN A 237 35.69 6.07 3.64
CA ASN A 237 35.45 4.64 3.76
C ASN A 237 34.79 4.29 5.11
N LEU A 238 34.22 3.08 5.21
CA LEU A 238 33.49 2.63 6.40
C LEU A 238 34.38 2.60 7.65
N SER A 239 35.64 2.18 7.51
CA SER A 239 36.59 2.13 8.64
C SER A 239 36.83 3.51 9.25
N THR A 240 36.96 4.55 8.42
CA THR A 240 37.12 5.94 8.85
C THR A 240 35.87 6.43 9.58
N TYR A 241 34.68 6.16 9.02
CA TYR A 241 33.42 6.56 9.64
C TYR A 241 33.22 5.92 11.02
N LEU A 242 33.44 4.60 11.15
CA LEU A 242 33.25 3.89 12.41
C LEU A 242 34.28 4.29 13.47
N ASN A 243 35.56 4.47 13.11
CA ASN A 243 36.56 5.00 14.03
C ASN A 243 36.19 6.41 14.53
N TYR A 244 35.68 7.26 13.64
CA TYR A 244 35.20 8.59 14.02
C TYR A 244 33.99 8.50 14.96
N ALA A 245 33.02 7.64 14.65
CA ALA A 245 31.84 7.41 15.47
C ALA A 245 32.20 6.96 16.90
N ILE A 246 33.22 6.10 17.06
CA ILE A 246 33.76 5.73 18.38
C ILE A 246 34.33 6.96 19.09
N SER A 247 35.15 7.76 18.40
CA SER A 247 35.77 8.96 18.98
C SER A 247 34.77 10.02 19.45
N LYS A 248 33.58 10.05 18.82
CA LYS A 248 32.47 10.94 19.18
C LYS A 248 31.51 10.34 20.20
N GLY A 249 31.72 9.09 20.61
CA GLY A 249 30.84 8.39 21.54
C GLY A 249 29.47 8.05 20.94
N TRP A 250 29.35 7.99 19.61
CA TRP A 250 28.15 7.52 18.92
C TRP A 250 27.99 6.00 19.02
N ILE A 251 29.10 5.28 19.12
CA ILE A 251 29.11 3.84 19.36
C ILE A 251 28.96 3.55 20.85
N ASP A 252 27.94 2.77 21.20
CA ASP A 252 27.70 2.26 22.54
C ASP A 252 28.53 0.99 22.78
N VAL A 253 29.76 1.20 23.26
CA VAL A 253 30.72 0.12 23.54
C VAL A 253 30.20 -0.87 24.61
N SER A 254 29.26 -0.46 25.46
CA SER A 254 28.67 -1.36 26.46
C SER A 254 27.85 -2.50 25.84
N ARG A 255 27.31 -2.28 24.63
CA ARG A 255 26.55 -3.28 23.87
C ARG A 255 27.44 -4.29 23.15
N LEU A 256 28.75 -4.07 23.11
CA LEU A 256 29.72 -4.97 22.49
C LEU A 256 30.18 -6.12 23.40
N ASN A 257 29.74 -6.10 24.67
CA ASN A 257 29.84 -7.15 25.70
C ASN A 257 31.02 -8.15 25.55
N LEU A 258 32.19 -7.70 25.98
CA LEU A 258 33.26 -8.57 26.49
C LEU A 258 33.52 -8.12 27.92
N ASP A 259 33.88 -9.03 28.83
CA ASP A 259 34.05 -8.84 30.29
C ASP A 259 35.04 -7.74 30.76
N THR A 260 35.43 -6.79 29.91
CA THR A 260 36.46 -5.78 30.10
C THR A 260 35.87 -4.39 30.32
N LYS A 261 36.01 -3.86 31.54
CA LYS A 261 35.45 -2.56 31.97
C LYS A 261 36.12 -1.31 31.36
N TYR A 262 37.21 -1.45 30.61
CA TYR A 262 37.93 -0.32 30.00
C TYR A 262 38.62 -0.75 28.71
N LEU A 263 37.99 -0.50 27.56
CA LEU A 263 38.61 -0.65 26.24
C LEU A 263 39.18 0.69 25.78
N ASN A 264 40.42 0.70 25.28
CA ASN A 264 40.93 1.87 24.56
C ASN A 264 40.34 1.96 23.14
N SER A 265 40.52 3.09 22.44
CA SER A 265 39.90 3.30 21.12
C SER A 265 40.24 2.23 20.07
N GLN A 266 41.46 1.68 20.10
CA GLN A 266 41.87 0.65 19.15
C GLN A 266 41.24 -0.71 19.50
N GLU A 267 41.23 -1.07 20.78
CA GLU A 267 40.58 -2.30 21.26
C GLU A 267 39.06 -2.26 21.04
N ALA A 268 38.44 -1.10 21.26
CA ALA A 268 37.02 -0.87 20.98
C ALA A 268 36.71 -1.06 19.49
N TYR A 269 37.55 -0.54 18.60
CA TYR A 269 37.37 -0.73 17.16
C TYR A 269 37.55 -2.19 16.74
N THR A 270 38.61 -2.87 17.18
CA THR A 270 38.81 -4.30 16.88
C THR A 270 37.63 -5.15 17.37
N THR A 271 37.13 -4.87 18.57
CA THR A 271 35.95 -5.55 19.14
C THR A 271 34.71 -5.29 18.30
N LEU A 272 34.50 -4.05 17.86
CA LEU A 272 33.39 -3.68 16.98
C LEU A 272 33.46 -4.44 15.64
N VAL A 273 34.64 -4.55 15.02
CA VAL A 273 34.82 -5.29 13.77
C VAL A 273 34.46 -6.76 13.95
N GLY A 274 34.95 -7.41 15.00
CA GLY A 274 34.58 -8.79 15.32
C GLY A 274 33.08 -8.97 15.51
N ALA A 275 32.44 -8.11 16.31
CA ALA A 275 31.00 -8.14 16.54
C ALA A 275 30.17 -7.90 15.27
N ILE A 276 30.67 -7.10 14.32
CA ILE A 276 30.06 -6.92 13.00
C ILE A 276 30.15 -8.22 12.21
N VAL A 277 31.35 -8.78 12.04
CA VAL A 277 31.57 -9.97 11.20
C VAL A 277 30.81 -11.19 11.75
N ASP A 278 30.89 -11.44 13.05
CA ASP A 278 30.20 -12.56 13.70
C ASP A 278 28.68 -12.39 13.67
N GLY A 279 28.19 -11.17 13.87
CA GLY A 279 26.78 -10.88 13.79
C GLY A 279 26.20 -11.08 12.40
N LEU A 280 26.84 -10.52 11.37
CA LEU A 280 26.42 -10.67 9.97
C LEU A 280 26.41 -12.13 9.50
N ARG A 281 27.23 -13.00 10.10
CA ARG A 281 27.24 -14.45 9.80
C ARG A 281 25.91 -15.13 10.12
N THR A 282 25.20 -14.65 11.14
CA THR A 282 23.93 -15.22 11.62
C THR A 282 22.71 -14.34 11.30
N ASP A 283 22.93 -13.21 10.64
CA ASP A 283 21.88 -12.27 10.27
C ASP A 283 21.18 -12.73 8.97
N ASN A 284 19.93 -13.17 9.09
CA ASN A 284 19.12 -13.64 7.97
C ASN A 284 18.87 -12.55 6.91
N GLU A 285 18.71 -11.29 7.32
CA GLU A 285 18.46 -10.18 6.39
C GLU A 285 19.73 -9.82 5.61
N PHE A 286 20.90 -9.91 6.25
CA PHE A 286 22.18 -9.88 5.54
C PHE A 286 22.34 -11.07 4.59
N GLY A 287 21.92 -12.27 5.03
CA GLY A 287 21.91 -13.47 4.19
C GLY A 287 21.10 -13.31 2.91
N LYS A 288 19.90 -12.71 2.99
CA LYS A 288 19.11 -12.33 1.80
C LYS A 288 19.87 -11.39 0.88
N LEU A 289 20.55 -10.38 1.42
CA LEU A 289 21.38 -9.47 0.63
C LEU A 289 22.53 -10.21 -0.08
N VAL A 290 23.12 -11.22 0.53
CA VAL A 290 24.11 -12.09 -0.14
C VAL A 290 23.47 -12.86 -1.29
N TYR A 291 22.27 -13.42 -1.11
CA TYR A 291 21.52 -14.08 -2.20
C TYR A 291 21.22 -13.14 -3.38
N LYS A 292 20.85 -11.87 -3.11
CA LYS A 292 20.66 -10.85 -4.17
C LYS A 292 21.86 -10.79 -5.11
N TYR A 293 23.07 -10.72 -4.54
CA TYR A 293 24.30 -10.63 -5.31
C TYR A 293 24.75 -11.97 -5.90
N MET A 294 24.39 -13.09 -5.30
CA MET A 294 24.56 -14.39 -5.95
C MET A 294 23.74 -14.49 -7.24
N ILE A 295 22.50 -13.97 -7.24
CA ILE A 295 21.65 -13.92 -8.43
C ILE A 295 22.22 -12.92 -9.45
N LYS A 296 22.55 -11.69 -9.02
CA LYS A 296 23.10 -10.64 -9.89
C LYS A 296 24.39 -11.07 -10.61
N ASN A 297 25.22 -11.88 -9.94
CA ASN A 297 26.49 -12.38 -10.45
C ASN A 297 26.42 -13.81 -11.03
N ASP A 298 25.23 -14.32 -11.32
CA ASP A 298 24.98 -15.64 -11.93
C ASP A 298 25.52 -16.84 -11.12
N GLN A 299 25.80 -16.67 -9.82
CA GLN A 299 26.21 -17.75 -8.91
C GLN A 299 25.01 -18.60 -8.46
N LEU A 300 23.84 -17.96 -8.35
CA LEU A 300 22.54 -18.59 -8.20
C LEU A 300 21.71 -18.24 -9.43
N THR A 301 21.42 -19.23 -10.27
CA THR A 301 20.72 -18.99 -11.54
C THR A 301 19.22 -18.84 -11.33
N GLY A 302 18.55 -18.03 -12.16
CA GLY A 302 17.08 -17.93 -12.14
C GLY A 302 16.39 -19.29 -12.33
N ARG A 303 17.02 -20.24 -13.03
CA ARG A 303 16.53 -21.62 -13.16
C ARG A 303 16.49 -22.34 -11.82
N GLU A 304 17.56 -22.25 -11.03
CA GLU A 304 17.61 -22.85 -9.70
C GLU A 304 16.56 -22.22 -8.79
N VAL A 305 16.41 -20.89 -8.83
CA VAL A 305 15.35 -20.18 -8.10
C VAL A 305 13.95 -20.68 -8.49
N CYS A 306 13.67 -20.87 -9.79
CA CYS A 306 12.38 -21.37 -10.25
C CYS A 306 12.13 -22.83 -9.85
N LEU A 307 13.17 -23.68 -9.82
CA LEU A 307 13.06 -25.08 -9.40
C LEU A 307 12.80 -25.18 -7.88
N LEU A 308 13.40 -24.31 -7.08
CA LEU A 308 13.13 -24.25 -5.63
C LEU A 308 11.66 -23.99 -5.30
N LEU A 309 10.92 -23.28 -6.17
CA LEU A 309 9.48 -23.08 -5.98
C LEU A 309 8.70 -24.40 -6.01
N PHE A 310 9.16 -25.41 -6.77
CA PHE A 310 8.56 -26.74 -6.78
C PHE A 310 9.03 -27.58 -5.58
N ASP A 311 10.32 -27.52 -5.25
CA ASP A 311 10.89 -28.27 -4.11
C ASP A 311 10.21 -27.89 -2.80
N GLN A 312 9.93 -26.59 -2.61
CA GLN A 312 9.23 -26.07 -1.43
C GLN A 312 7.71 -26.02 -1.58
N LYS A 313 7.15 -26.59 -2.65
CA LYS A 313 5.70 -26.68 -2.90
C LYS A 313 4.98 -25.33 -2.95
N VAL A 314 5.71 -24.25 -3.24
CA VAL A 314 5.11 -22.95 -3.57
C VAL A 314 4.30 -23.08 -4.85
N LEU A 315 4.86 -23.76 -5.84
CA LEU A 315 4.16 -24.19 -7.05
C LEU A 315 3.78 -25.67 -6.94
N SER A 316 2.60 -26.00 -7.47
CA SER A 316 2.18 -27.40 -7.60
C SER A 316 3.11 -28.14 -8.54
N TYR A 317 3.41 -29.42 -8.23
CA TYR A 317 4.29 -30.24 -9.06
C TYR A 317 3.80 -30.34 -10.51
N ASP A 318 4.70 -30.02 -11.45
CA ASP A 318 4.47 -30.07 -12.90
C ASP A 318 5.73 -30.62 -13.59
N ASP A 319 5.68 -31.90 -13.96
CA ASP A 319 6.82 -32.63 -14.55
C ASP A 319 7.30 -32.00 -15.87
N GLN A 320 6.36 -31.48 -16.68
CA GLN A 320 6.70 -30.86 -17.95
C GLN A 320 7.42 -29.53 -17.74
N ALA A 321 6.93 -28.70 -16.81
CA ALA A 321 7.58 -27.45 -16.45
C ALA A 321 8.97 -27.67 -15.84
N ILE A 322 9.11 -28.62 -14.91
CA ILE A 322 10.38 -28.98 -14.27
C ILE A 322 11.37 -29.48 -15.32
N SER A 323 10.97 -30.45 -16.15
CA SER A 323 11.82 -31.00 -17.21
C SER A 323 12.24 -29.91 -18.22
N GLY A 324 11.33 -29.01 -18.58
CA GLY A 324 11.60 -27.89 -19.49
C GLY A 324 12.60 -26.87 -18.93
N LEU A 325 12.53 -26.57 -17.62
CA LEU A 325 13.52 -25.74 -16.94
C LEU A 325 14.88 -26.45 -16.86
N GLN A 326 14.90 -27.73 -16.49
CA GLN A 326 16.13 -28.52 -16.33
C GLN A 326 16.88 -28.67 -17.65
N SER A 327 16.18 -28.96 -18.75
CA SER A 327 16.74 -29.10 -20.10
C SER A 327 17.14 -27.75 -20.72
N GLY A 328 16.59 -26.65 -20.22
CA GLY A 328 16.73 -25.31 -20.80
C GLY A 328 15.83 -25.05 -22.01
N THR A 329 14.88 -25.94 -22.30
CA THR A 329 13.85 -25.71 -23.35
C THR A 329 12.95 -24.53 -22.98
N VAL A 330 12.70 -24.32 -21.69
CA VAL A 330 12.02 -23.13 -21.16
C VAL A 330 13.03 -22.31 -20.36
N THR A 331 13.19 -21.03 -20.70
CA THR A 331 14.06 -20.14 -19.94
C THR A 331 13.38 -19.76 -18.62
N ALA A 332 14.17 -19.54 -17.56
CA ALA A 332 13.64 -19.10 -16.26
C ALA A 332 12.83 -17.79 -16.39
N TYR A 333 13.27 -16.87 -17.26
CA TYR A 333 12.57 -15.61 -17.53
C TYR A 333 11.18 -15.86 -18.11
N ALA A 334 11.07 -16.69 -19.15
CA ALA A 334 9.79 -17.02 -19.76
C ALA A 334 8.88 -17.77 -18.77
N PHE A 335 9.44 -18.70 -18.01
CA PHE A 335 8.72 -19.46 -16.99
C PHE A 335 8.12 -18.55 -15.92
N ILE A 336 8.93 -17.72 -15.25
CA ILE A 336 8.42 -16.90 -14.15
C ILE A 336 7.43 -15.85 -14.62
N LYS A 337 7.63 -15.26 -15.83
CA LYS A 337 6.66 -14.34 -16.41
C LYS A 337 5.31 -15.02 -16.67
N GLU A 338 5.31 -16.27 -17.11
CA GLU A 338 4.08 -17.04 -17.30
C GLU A 338 3.39 -17.35 -15.96
N LYS A 339 4.15 -17.71 -14.91
CA LYS A 339 3.58 -17.92 -13.57
C LYS A 339 2.96 -16.67 -12.96
N ILE A 340 3.57 -15.50 -13.18
CA ILE A 340 2.98 -14.20 -12.80
C ILE A 340 1.73 -13.91 -13.63
N ARG A 341 1.79 -14.18 -14.94
CA ARG A 341 0.65 -13.96 -15.85
C ARG A 341 -0.56 -14.80 -15.44
N ASN A 342 -0.36 -16.02 -14.98
CA ASN A 342 -1.45 -16.92 -14.58
C ASN A 342 -1.81 -16.81 -13.09
N LEU A 343 -1.30 -15.80 -12.38
CA LEU A 343 -1.50 -15.58 -10.94
C LEU A 343 -1.11 -16.78 -10.06
N GLU A 344 -0.27 -17.69 -10.56
CA GLU A 344 0.34 -18.78 -9.78
C GLU A 344 1.43 -18.22 -8.85
N ILE A 345 2.04 -17.10 -9.24
CA ILE A 345 2.84 -16.22 -8.38
C ILE A 345 2.17 -14.85 -8.39
N THR A 346 1.61 -14.45 -7.26
CA THR A 346 0.85 -13.19 -7.13
C THR A 346 1.78 -11.99 -6.97
N PRO A 347 1.32 -10.77 -7.30
CA PRO A 347 2.05 -9.55 -7.00
C PRO A 347 2.43 -9.39 -5.53
N ALA A 348 1.56 -9.85 -4.62
CA ALA A 348 1.79 -9.79 -3.18
C ALA A 348 2.99 -10.66 -2.78
N GLN A 349 3.08 -11.88 -3.34
CA GLN A 349 4.21 -12.77 -3.09
C GLN A 349 5.55 -12.15 -3.54
N LEU A 350 5.55 -11.37 -4.62
CA LEU A 350 6.76 -10.67 -5.07
C LEU A 350 7.06 -9.41 -4.26
N ALA A 351 6.04 -8.74 -3.71
CA ALA A 351 6.18 -7.47 -2.99
C ALA A 351 7.00 -6.41 -3.77
N LEU A 352 6.90 -6.44 -5.10
CA LEU A 352 7.49 -5.47 -6.02
C LEU A 352 6.47 -4.40 -6.39
N ASP A 353 6.91 -3.23 -6.81
CA ASP A 353 5.98 -2.16 -7.19
C ASP A 353 5.36 -2.39 -8.58
N PRO A 354 4.02 -2.39 -8.73
CA PRO A 354 3.00 -2.36 -7.69
C PRO A 354 2.66 -3.77 -7.13
N CYS A 355 2.37 -3.85 -5.83
CA CYS A 355 1.90 -5.07 -5.16
C CYS A 355 0.68 -4.86 -4.25
N SER A 356 0.16 -3.63 -4.17
CA SER A 356 -0.97 -3.30 -3.30
C SER A 356 -1.91 -2.28 -3.93
N GLY A 357 -3.16 -2.28 -3.46
CA GLY A 357 -4.20 -1.38 -3.93
C GLY A 357 -5.50 -1.51 -3.14
N SER A 358 -6.44 -0.63 -3.45
CA SER A 358 -7.77 -0.64 -2.82
C SER A 358 -8.85 -0.09 -3.74
N VAL A 359 -10.08 -0.56 -3.53
CA VAL A 359 -11.28 -0.09 -4.23
C VAL A 359 -12.41 0.09 -3.22
N VAL A 360 -13.15 1.19 -3.33
CA VAL A 360 -14.39 1.41 -2.57
C VAL A 360 -15.54 1.64 -3.55
N MET A 361 -16.66 0.95 -3.33
CA MET A 361 -17.87 1.05 -4.14
C MET A 361 -19.05 1.46 -3.26
N VAL A 362 -19.77 2.51 -3.63
CA VAL A 362 -20.88 3.09 -2.88
C VAL A 362 -22.06 3.30 -3.83
N ASP A 363 -23.27 2.95 -3.40
CA ASP A 363 -24.49 3.42 -4.07
C ASP A 363 -24.71 4.89 -3.72
N PRO A 364 -24.60 5.83 -4.67
CA PRO A 364 -24.73 7.24 -4.38
C PRO A 364 -26.16 7.67 -3.99
N LYS A 365 -27.18 6.85 -4.24
CA LYS A 365 -28.59 7.19 -3.97
C LYS A 365 -28.86 7.18 -2.46
N ASP A 366 -28.38 6.17 -1.77
CA ASP A 366 -28.66 5.95 -0.34
C ASP A 366 -27.41 5.82 0.54
N GLY A 367 -26.21 5.82 -0.03
CA GLY A 367 -24.95 5.72 0.71
C GLY A 367 -24.53 4.29 1.05
N THR A 368 -25.22 3.27 0.55
CA THR A 368 -24.89 1.87 0.82
C THR A 368 -23.48 1.54 0.35
N LEU A 369 -22.63 1.03 1.24
CA LEU A 369 -21.29 0.57 0.92
C LEU A 369 -21.36 -0.84 0.31
N LEU A 370 -21.16 -0.94 -1.00
CA LEU A 370 -21.28 -2.20 -1.76
C LEU A 370 -20.02 -3.05 -1.68
N ALA A 371 -18.84 -2.42 -1.66
CA ALA A 371 -17.55 -3.11 -1.56
C ALA A 371 -16.48 -2.22 -0.92
N LEU A 372 -15.59 -2.83 -0.14
CA LEU A 372 -14.43 -2.23 0.52
C LEU A 372 -13.22 -3.16 0.37
N VAL A 373 -12.56 -3.07 -0.78
CA VAL A 373 -11.46 -3.96 -1.18
C VAL A 373 -10.12 -3.39 -0.70
N SER A 374 -9.34 -4.24 -0.02
CA SER A 374 -7.93 -4.02 0.29
C SER A 374 -7.13 -5.20 -0.26
N TYR A 375 -6.17 -4.93 -1.14
CA TYR A 375 -5.26 -5.93 -1.70
C TYR A 375 -3.81 -5.61 -1.28
N PRO A 376 -3.05 -6.61 -0.79
CA PRO A 376 -3.43 -8.01 -0.61
C PRO A 376 -4.21 -8.29 0.68
N GLY A 377 -5.04 -9.34 0.63
CA GLY A 377 -5.69 -9.94 1.80
C GLY A 377 -4.93 -11.15 2.37
N TYR A 378 -5.46 -11.75 3.44
CA TYR A 378 -4.86 -12.91 4.11
C TYR A 378 -5.90 -13.92 4.59
N ASP A 379 -5.52 -15.19 4.77
CA ASP A 379 -6.47 -16.23 5.17
C ASP A 379 -6.77 -16.14 6.67
N ASN A 380 -7.87 -15.45 6.99
CA ASN A 380 -8.31 -15.27 8.37
C ASN A 380 -8.69 -16.58 9.07
N ASN A 381 -9.01 -17.66 8.35
CA ASN A 381 -9.29 -18.97 8.97
C ASN A 381 -8.06 -19.57 9.64
N ARG A 382 -6.86 -19.25 9.15
CA ARG A 382 -5.60 -19.71 9.75
C ARG A 382 -5.24 -18.93 11.02
N LEU A 383 -5.92 -17.83 11.29
CA LEU A 383 -5.77 -17.04 12.51
C LEU A 383 -6.93 -17.28 13.49
N ALA A 384 -8.08 -17.74 13.00
CA ALA A 384 -9.29 -17.97 13.78
C ALA A 384 -9.11 -19.05 14.85
N ASN A 385 -9.61 -18.79 16.06
CA ASN A 385 -9.57 -19.64 17.26
C ASN A 385 -8.15 -19.95 17.77
N THR A 386 -7.39 -20.74 17.01
CA THR A 386 -6.00 -21.12 17.30
C THR A 386 -5.12 -20.60 16.19
N VAL A 387 -4.34 -19.57 16.51
CA VAL A 387 -3.44 -18.90 15.56
C VAL A 387 -2.38 -19.89 15.04
N ASP A 388 -2.36 -20.10 13.72
CA ASP A 388 -1.22 -20.70 13.03
C ASP A 388 -0.02 -19.76 13.17
N SER A 389 0.86 -20.08 14.13
CA SER A 389 1.96 -19.21 14.51
C SER A 389 3.00 -19.06 13.40
N ALA A 390 3.18 -20.09 12.56
CA ALA A 390 4.08 -20.03 11.42
C ALA A 390 3.52 -19.09 10.34
N TYR A 391 2.22 -19.20 10.05
CA TYR A 391 1.56 -18.29 9.11
C TYR A 391 1.53 -16.84 9.61
N TYR A 392 1.23 -16.62 10.89
CA TYR A 392 1.25 -15.29 11.48
C TYR A 392 2.66 -14.65 11.42
N ALA A 393 3.72 -15.44 11.68
CA ALA A 393 5.09 -14.98 11.52
C ALA A 393 5.45 -14.68 10.05
N GLN A 394 4.91 -15.46 9.10
CA GLN A 394 5.05 -15.20 7.67
C GLN A 394 4.41 -13.87 7.29
N LEU A 395 3.14 -13.63 7.66
CA LEU A 395 2.42 -12.39 7.35
C LEU A 395 3.10 -11.15 7.94
N ASN A 396 3.64 -11.24 9.15
CA ASN A 396 4.38 -10.13 9.76
C ASN A 396 5.70 -9.80 9.07
N ARG A 397 6.29 -10.75 8.34
CA ARG A 397 7.54 -10.56 7.58
C ARG A 397 7.28 -10.31 6.10
N ASP A 398 6.03 -10.33 5.67
CA ASP A 398 5.62 -10.08 4.30
C ASP A 398 5.74 -8.59 3.99
N LEU A 399 6.59 -8.28 3.01
CA LEU A 399 6.92 -6.94 2.56
C LEU A 399 5.75 -6.27 1.81
N SER A 400 4.74 -7.04 1.39
CA SER A 400 3.48 -6.50 0.82
C SER A 400 2.52 -5.97 1.89
N SER A 401 2.82 -6.17 3.19
CA SER A 401 2.05 -5.67 4.34
C SER A 401 0.57 -6.09 4.38
N PRO A 402 0.24 -7.40 4.29
CA PRO A 402 -1.13 -7.89 4.15
C PRO A 402 -2.07 -7.55 5.33
N PHE A 403 -1.54 -7.30 6.54
CA PHE A 403 -2.37 -6.86 7.67
C PHE A 403 -2.88 -5.42 7.55
N TYR A 404 -2.22 -4.60 6.73
CA TYR A 404 -2.55 -3.19 6.58
C TYR A 404 -3.77 -3.03 5.68
N ASN A 405 -4.80 -2.31 6.15
CA ASN A 405 -5.99 -2.05 5.35
C ASN A 405 -5.75 -0.86 4.41
N HIS A 406 -5.44 -1.14 3.15
CA HIS A 406 -5.16 -0.15 2.13
C HIS A 406 -6.37 0.71 1.75
N ALA A 407 -7.60 0.28 2.06
CA ALA A 407 -8.80 1.05 1.75
C ALA A 407 -9.05 2.17 2.78
N THR A 408 -8.82 1.89 4.06
CA THR A 408 -9.16 2.80 5.18
C THR A 408 -7.94 3.47 5.82
N GLN A 409 -6.76 2.87 5.75
CA GLN A 409 -5.57 3.32 6.48
C GLN A 409 -4.49 3.95 5.58
N GLU A 410 -4.36 3.51 4.32
CA GLU A 410 -3.33 4.06 3.42
C GLU A 410 -3.62 5.53 3.12
N ARG A 411 -2.70 6.42 3.48
CA ARG A 411 -2.79 7.85 3.17
C ARG A 411 -1.89 8.21 2.02
N THR A 412 -2.46 8.76 0.96
CA THR A 412 -1.70 9.40 -0.12
C THR A 412 -2.34 10.72 -0.49
N ALA A 413 -1.56 11.60 -1.12
CA ALA A 413 -2.12 12.76 -1.78
C ALA A 413 -3.21 12.32 -2.78
N PRO A 414 -4.37 13.00 -2.83
CA PRO A 414 -5.44 12.69 -3.78
C PRO A 414 -5.02 13.06 -5.22
N GLY A 415 -4.05 13.97 -5.37
CA GLY A 415 -3.68 14.52 -6.65
C GLY A 415 -4.89 15.12 -7.37
N SER A 416 -4.96 14.91 -8.69
CA SER A 416 -5.98 15.54 -9.53
C SER A 416 -7.43 15.14 -9.22
N THR A 417 -7.67 14.12 -8.38
CA THR A 417 -9.04 13.79 -7.91
C THR A 417 -9.62 14.86 -6.98
N PHE A 418 -8.78 15.76 -6.42
CA PHE A 418 -9.20 16.89 -5.59
C PHE A 418 -9.71 18.10 -6.41
N LYS A 419 -9.36 18.20 -7.69
CA LYS A 419 -9.71 19.33 -8.56
C LYS A 419 -11.20 19.67 -8.64
N PRO A 420 -12.15 18.72 -8.57
CA PRO A 420 -13.57 19.07 -8.50
C PRO A 420 -13.92 19.95 -7.28
N VAL A 421 -13.35 19.69 -6.09
CA VAL A 421 -13.51 20.59 -4.93
C VAL A 421 -12.91 21.97 -5.22
N SER A 422 -11.73 22.03 -5.83
CA SER A 422 -11.11 23.32 -6.19
C SER A 422 -11.93 24.09 -7.23
N ALA A 423 -12.56 23.40 -8.19
CA ALA A 423 -13.46 24.00 -9.17
C ALA A 423 -14.70 24.60 -8.48
N ILE A 424 -15.32 23.84 -7.57
CA ILE A 424 -16.46 24.31 -6.75
C ILE A 424 -16.05 25.53 -5.93
N ALA A 425 -14.94 25.46 -5.21
CA ALA A 425 -14.45 26.58 -4.41
C ALA A 425 -14.22 27.82 -5.26
N GLY A 426 -13.62 27.66 -6.45
CA GLY A 426 -13.39 28.75 -7.38
C GLY A 426 -14.68 29.43 -7.86
N LEU A 427 -15.69 28.63 -8.22
CA LEU A 427 -16.98 29.10 -8.73
C LEU A 427 -17.83 29.73 -7.63
N GLU A 428 -17.93 29.09 -6.46
CA GLU A 428 -18.78 29.54 -5.36
C GLU A 428 -18.20 30.75 -4.61
N GLU A 429 -16.87 30.91 -4.55
CA GLU A 429 -16.23 32.14 -4.08
C GLU A 429 -16.20 33.24 -5.16
N GLY A 430 -16.64 32.94 -6.39
CA GLY A 430 -16.71 33.90 -7.50
C GLY A 430 -15.35 34.36 -8.03
N VAL A 431 -14.27 33.62 -7.76
CA VAL A 431 -12.91 33.95 -8.25
C VAL A 431 -12.66 33.45 -9.67
N ILE A 432 -13.54 32.59 -10.18
CA ILE A 432 -13.68 32.21 -11.59
C ILE A 432 -15.17 32.18 -11.99
N SER A 433 -15.46 32.16 -13.28
CA SER A 433 -16.83 31.96 -13.81
C SER A 433 -16.87 30.91 -14.91
N LEU A 434 -18.06 30.37 -15.23
CA LEU A 434 -18.23 29.34 -16.26
C LEU A 434 -17.78 29.77 -17.66
N GLY A 435 -17.94 31.07 -17.98
CA GLY A 435 -17.55 31.64 -19.27
C GLY A 435 -16.12 32.18 -19.31
N GLU A 436 -15.40 32.13 -18.19
CA GLU A 436 -14.02 32.59 -18.14
C GLU A 436 -13.06 31.56 -18.73
N TYR A 437 -12.11 32.04 -19.52
CA TYR A 437 -11.00 31.26 -20.03
C TYR A 437 -9.69 31.73 -19.38
N ILE A 438 -8.91 30.78 -18.87
CA ILE A 438 -7.59 31.02 -18.30
C ILE A 438 -6.56 30.40 -19.25
N THR A 439 -5.54 31.17 -19.60
CA THR A 439 -4.47 30.72 -20.50
C THR A 439 -3.36 30.04 -19.70
N ASP A 440 -3.20 28.73 -19.92
CA ASP A 440 -2.07 27.93 -19.45
C ASP A 440 -0.78 28.39 -20.12
N ARG A 441 0.16 28.92 -19.33
CA ARG A 441 1.49 29.36 -19.82
C ARG A 441 2.58 28.33 -19.56
N GLY A 442 2.22 27.14 -19.08
CA GLY A 442 3.13 26.05 -18.73
C GLY A 442 3.77 26.20 -17.36
N ILE A 443 4.35 27.37 -17.05
CA ILE A 443 5.00 27.66 -15.76
C ILE A 443 4.22 28.74 -15.02
N PHE A 444 3.81 28.47 -13.78
CA PHE A 444 3.09 29.43 -12.94
C PHE A 444 4.06 30.30 -12.14
N GLU A 445 4.44 31.45 -12.70
CA GLU A 445 5.52 32.30 -12.20
C GLU A 445 5.15 33.15 -10.97
N ASP A 446 3.87 33.26 -10.63
CA ASP A 446 3.38 34.09 -9.51
C ASP A 446 3.70 33.51 -8.12
N ILE A 447 4.20 32.27 -8.06
CA ILE A 447 4.74 31.66 -6.85
C ILE A 447 6.26 31.54 -7.00
N GLN A 448 6.98 32.23 -6.11
CA GLN A 448 8.44 32.26 -6.03
C GLN A 448 8.91 31.85 -4.63
N PRO A 449 10.10 31.24 -4.48
CA PRO A 449 11.08 30.93 -5.54
C PRO A 449 10.77 29.62 -6.31
N SER A 450 9.70 28.89 -5.96
CA SER A 450 9.37 27.59 -6.55
C SER A 450 8.12 27.66 -7.42
N SER A 451 8.28 28.07 -8.68
CA SER A 451 7.19 28.12 -9.67
C SER A 451 6.76 26.72 -10.10
N PRO A 452 5.51 26.30 -9.82
CA PRO A 452 5.03 24.99 -10.25
C PRO A 452 4.76 24.97 -11.76
N ARG A 453 4.82 23.77 -12.34
CA ARG A 453 4.61 23.55 -13.78
C ARG A 453 3.34 22.76 -14.05
N CYS A 454 2.73 23.04 -15.20
CA CYS A 454 1.67 22.22 -15.75
C CYS A 454 2.23 20.85 -16.16
N TRP A 455 1.48 19.77 -15.97
CA TRP A 455 1.98 18.42 -16.24
C TRP A 455 2.36 18.23 -17.72
N ILE A 456 1.57 18.79 -18.64
CA ILE A 456 1.83 18.72 -20.08
C ILE A 456 3.11 19.48 -20.47
N TYR A 457 3.41 20.57 -19.76
CA TYR A 457 4.62 21.36 -19.97
C TYR A 457 5.86 20.58 -19.53
N THR A 458 5.79 19.90 -18.38
CA THR A 458 6.87 19.00 -17.93
C THR A 458 7.11 17.85 -18.91
N SER A 459 6.05 17.34 -19.52
CA SER A 459 6.11 16.15 -20.39
C SER A 459 6.56 16.45 -21.82
N SER A 460 6.14 17.59 -22.38
CA SER A 460 6.34 17.90 -23.81
C SER A 460 6.78 19.35 -24.11
N GLY A 461 6.79 20.23 -23.11
CA GLY A 461 6.93 21.67 -23.30
C GLY A 461 5.69 22.36 -23.89
N ALA A 462 4.61 21.62 -24.15
CA ALA A 462 3.34 22.19 -24.62
C ALA A 462 2.54 22.83 -23.47
N THR A 463 1.41 23.45 -23.83
CA THR A 463 0.44 24.04 -22.89
C THR A 463 -0.97 23.66 -23.33
N HIS A 464 -1.95 23.71 -22.42
CA HIS A 464 -3.36 23.49 -22.78
C HIS A 464 -4.00 24.71 -23.50
N GLY A 465 -3.26 25.81 -23.67
CA GLY A 465 -3.80 27.04 -24.24
C GLY A 465 -4.83 27.71 -23.34
N SER A 466 -5.82 28.37 -23.93
CA SER A 466 -6.89 29.07 -23.21
C SER A 466 -8.07 28.12 -23.01
N ILE A 467 -8.39 27.80 -21.76
CA ILE A 467 -9.40 26.80 -21.39
C ILE A 467 -10.32 27.32 -20.28
N ASN A 468 -11.56 26.84 -20.26
CA ASN A 468 -12.49 27.10 -19.16
C ASN A 468 -12.42 26.00 -18.07
N VAL A 469 -13.23 26.12 -17.01
CA VAL A 469 -13.22 25.17 -15.88
C VAL A 469 -13.58 23.73 -16.27
N VAL A 470 -14.49 23.54 -17.23
CA VAL A 470 -14.90 22.20 -17.73
C VAL A 470 -13.73 21.55 -18.47
N GLN A 471 -13.09 22.29 -19.38
CA GLN A 471 -11.91 21.84 -20.12
C GLN A 471 -10.69 21.64 -19.21
N ALA A 472 -10.58 22.44 -18.14
CA ALA A 472 -9.53 22.28 -17.14
C ALA A 472 -9.69 20.98 -16.35
N LEU A 473 -10.92 20.56 -16.05
CA LEU A 473 -11.20 19.25 -15.47
C LEU A 473 -10.92 18.12 -16.48
N GLU A 474 -11.39 18.26 -17.72
CA GLU A 474 -11.17 17.33 -18.86
C GLU A 474 -9.69 17.01 -19.04
N HIS A 475 -8.86 18.02 -19.31
CA HIS A 475 -7.42 17.85 -19.54
C HIS A 475 -6.59 17.83 -18.25
N SER A 476 -7.25 17.86 -17.10
CA SER A 476 -6.58 17.89 -15.80
C SER A 476 -5.52 19.00 -15.71
N CYS A 477 -5.79 20.20 -16.25
CA CYS A 477 -4.78 21.27 -16.37
C CYS A 477 -4.34 21.80 -15.01
N ASN A 478 -3.09 21.56 -14.61
CA ASN A 478 -2.61 22.05 -13.31
C ASN A 478 -2.54 23.58 -13.25
N TYR A 479 -2.16 24.24 -14.35
CA TYR A 479 -2.03 25.70 -14.39
C TYR A 479 -3.34 26.41 -14.05
N PHE A 480 -4.46 25.95 -14.62
CA PHE A 480 -5.78 26.51 -14.33
C PHE A 480 -6.08 26.44 -12.83
N PHE A 481 -5.83 25.30 -12.19
CA PHE A 481 -6.07 25.12 -10.76
C PHE A 481 -5.02 25.81 -9.87
N TYR A 482 -3.81 26.04 -10.37
CA TYR A 482 -2.85 26.92 -9.71
C TYR A 482 -3.37 28.35 -9.65
N GLU A 483 -3.91 28.86 -10.76
CA GLU A 483 -4.55 30.18 -10.82
C GLU A 483 -5.78 30.25 -9.90
N VAL A 484 -6.62 29.21 -9.84
CA VAL A 484 -7.74 29.14 -8.88
C VAL A 484 -7.22 29.22 -7.43
N GLY A 485 -6.26 28.38 -7.06
CA GLY A 485 -5.65 28.40 -5.74
C GLY A 485 -5.02 29.75 -5.39
N TYR A 486 -4.40 30.41 -6.37
CA TYR A 486 -3.84 31.75 -6.18
C TYR A 486 -4.94 32.80 -5.96
N ARG A 487 -5.97 32.83 -6.81
CA ARG A 487 -7.06 33.80 -6.72
C ARG A 487 -7.91 33.64 -5.46
N LEU A 488 -8.07 32.42 -4.95
CA LEU A 488 -8.70 32.19 -3.64
C LEU A 488 -7.93 32.89 -2.51
N GLY A 489 -6.63 33.12 -2.64
CA GLY A 489 -5.82 33.87 -1.68
C GLY A 489 -5.82 35.38 -1.89
N MET A 490 -6.45 35.88 -2.96
CA MET A 490 -6.49 37.31 -3.28
C MET A 490 -7.66 38.01 -2.58
N THR A 491 -7.42 39.26 -2.19
CA THR A 491 -8.44 40.22 -1.74
C THR A 491 -8.56 41.37 -2.74
N ASN A 492 -9.76 41.88 -2.97
CA ASN A 492 -10.03 42.96 -3.94
C ASN A 492 -9.49 42.69 -5.36
N SER A 493 -9.35 41.42 -5.75
CA SER A 493 -8.78 41.01 -7.05
C SER A 493 -7.35 41.51 -7.33
N SER A 494 -6.58 41.85 -6.28
CA SER A 494 -5.19 42.30 -6.42
C SER A 494 -4.20 41.15 -6.20
N ARG A 495 -3.30 40.90 -7.15
CA ARG A 495 -2.28 39.84 -7.03
C ARG A 495 -1.28 40.14 -5.90
N ASP A 496 -0.99 41.41 -5.65
CA ASP A 496 -0.14 41.85 -4.52
C ASP A 496 -0.74 41.53 -3.14
N SER A 497 -2.01 41.18 -3.09
CA SER A 497 -2.71 40.84 -1.84
C SER A 497 -2.75 39.34 -1.55
N TYR A 498 -2.09 38.51 -2.37
CA TYR A 498 -2.11 37.06 -2.22
C TYR A 498 -1.65 36.61 -0.83
N ASN A 499 -2.47 35.79 -0.18
CA ASN A 499 -2.18 35.14 1.08
C ASN A 499 -2.53 33.64 1.00
N SER A 500 -1.52 32.78 1.17
CA SER A 500 -1.69 31.33 1.08
C SER A 500 -2.66 30.80 2.14
N ASP A 501 -2.60 31.29 3.38
CA ASP A 501 -3.48 30.82 4.47
C ASP A 501 -4.95 31.12 4.19
N THR A 502 -5.23 32.29 3.61
CA THR A 502 -6.59 32.68 3.18
C THR A 502 -7.10 31.75 2.08
N SER A 503 -6.24 31.40 1.13
CA SER A 503 -6.58 30.43 0.07
C SER A 503 -6.85 29.04 0.65
N LEU A 504 -5.96 28.54 1.52
CA LEU A 504 -6.14 27.25 2.21
C LEU A 504 -7.40 27.23 3.05
N ALA A 505 -7.72 28.30 3.76
CA ALA A 505 -8.94 28.39 4.57
C ALA A 505 -10.21 28.31 3.69
N ARG A 506 -10.21 28.98 2.53
CA ARG A 506 -11.31 28.89 1.56
C ARG A 506 -11.40 27.49 0.93
N LEU A 507 -10.28 26.90 0.50
CA LEU A 507 -10.27 25.52 -0.01
C LEU A 507 -10.75 24.52 1.05
N SER A 508 -10.29 24.69 2.30
CA SER A 508 -10.66 23.86 3.45
C SER A 508 -12.15 23.94 3.72
N LYS A 509 -12.75 25.14 3.68
CA LYS A 509 -14.21 25.31 3.81
C LYS A 509 -14.98 24.37 2.89
N TYR A 510 -14.63 24.29 1.60
CA TYR A 510 -15.33 23.40 0.66
C TYR A 510 -14.94 21.93 0.83
N ALA A 511 -13.66 21.62 1.10
CA ALA A 511 -13.23 20.25 1.35
C ALA A 511 -13.95 19.63 2.57
N LYS A 512 -14.14 20.41 3.64
CA LYS A 512 -14.93 20.02 4.81
C LYS A 512 -16.36 19.66 4.46
N MET A 513 -17.00 20.40 3.54
CA MET A 513 -18.36 20.09 3.09
C MET A 513 -18.46 18.67 2.51
N PHE A 514 -17.39 18.14 1.92
CA PHE A 514 -17.31 16.78 1.38
C PHE A 514 -16.79 15.72 2.37
N GLY A 515 -16.60 16.09 3.65
CA GLY A 515 -16.12 15.18 4.69
C GLY A 515 -14.61 14.92 4.64
N PHE A 516 -13.80 15.86 4.16
CA PHE A 516 -12.33 15.74 4.21
C PHE A 516 -11.70 16.15 5.56
N GLU A 517 -12.50 16.34 6.62
CA GLU A 517 -11.98 16.60 7.98
C GLU A 517 -12.15 15.42 8.94
N ASP A 518 -13.14 14.56 8.70
CA ASP A 518 -13.48 13.43 9.56
C ASP A 518 -13.32 12.08 8.85
N THR A 519 -13.20 11.00 9.63
CA THR A 519 -13.25 9.62 9.12
C THR A 519 -14.59 9.31 8.44
N THR A 520 -14.68 8.20 7.70
CA THR A 520 -15.89 7.89 6.91
C THR A 520 -17.05 7.33 7.72
N GLY A 521 -16.78 6.85 8.94
CA GLY A 521 -17.77 6.29 9.84
C GLY A 521 -17.70 4.76 9.97
N LEU A 522 -16.72 4.12 9.32
CA LEU A 522 -16.61 2.67 9.27
C LEU A 522 -16.28 2.09 10.65
N GLU A 523 -16.80 0.90 10.90
CA GLU A 523 -16.66 0.15 12.16
C GLU A 523 -15.26 -0.47 12.34
N ILE A 524 -14.37 -0.28 11.37
CA ILE A 524 -13.00 -0.79 11.36
C ILE A 524 -11.99 0.37 11.38
N PRO A 525 -10.73 0.15 11.79
CA PRO A 525 -9.76 1.22 11.92
C PRO A 525 -9.60 2.09 10.65
N GLU A 526 -9.79 3.39 10.82
CA GLU A 526 -9.61 4.41 9.78
C GLU A 526 -8.46 5.35 10.13
N THR A 527 -7.76 5.83 9.11
CA THR A 527 -6.83 6.94 9.30
C THR A 527 -7.57 8.28 9.27
N THR A 528 -7.17 9.22 10.13
CA THR A 528 -7.71 10.59 10.06
C THR A 528 -7.29 11.27 8.75
N PRO A 529 -8.21 11.93 8.03
CA PRO A 529 -7.88 12.78 6.88
C PRO A 529 -6.84 13.85 7.21
N GLN A 530 -6.02 14.23 6.23
CA GLN A 530 -5.12 15.37 6.37
C GLN A 530 -5.38 16.38 5.25
N PHE A 531 -5.91 17.55 5.64
CA PHE A 531 -5.95 18.72 4.78
C PHE A 531 -4.57 19.39 4.72
N SER A 532 -4.22 19.97 3.58
CA SER A 532 -2.90 20.58 3.37
C SER A 532 -2.72 21.86 4.18
N ASP A 533 -1.59 21.97 4.84
CA ASP A 533 -1.09 23.15 5.56
C ASP A 533 0.12 23.81 4.86
N GLN A 534 0.40 23.40 3.61
CA GLN A 534 1.50 23.89 2.78
C GLN A 534 1.03 24.92 1.73
N ASP A 535 1.82 25.15 0.67
CA ASP A 535 1.51 26.05 -0.45
C ASP A 535 0.10 25.82 -1.03
N ALA A 536 -0.74 26.87 -1.02
CA ALA A 536 -2.13 26.79 -1.47
C ALA A 536 -2.27 26.44 -2.96
N VAL A 537 -1.33 26.89 -3.78
CA VAL A 537 -1.34 26.66 -5.23
C VAL A 537 -1.17 25.17 -5.55
N ARG A 538 -0.23 24.48 -4.90
CA ARG A 538 -0.11 23.01 -5.01
C ARG A 538 -1.26 22.27 -4.32
N SER A 539 -1.76 22.81 -3.21
CA SER A 539 -2.91 22.22 -2.49
C SER A 539 -4.16 22.20 -3.37
N ALA A 540 -4.39 23.23 -4.20
CA ALA A 540 -5.51 23.30 -5.13
C ALA A 540 -5.53 22.19 -6.21
N ILE A 541 -4.41 21.50 -6.45
CA ILE A 541 -4.35 20.32 -7.33
C ILE A 541 -4.28 18.99 -6.55
N GLY A 542 -4.57 19.02 -5.25
CA GLY A 542 -4.53 17.86 -4.36
C GLY A 542 -3.12 17.39 -4.00
N GLN A 543 -2.12 18.29 -4.02
CA GLN A 543 -0.74 18.05 -3.57
C GLN A 543 -0.49 18.79 -2.24
N GLY A 544 0.77 19.07 -1.89
CA GLY A 544 1.13 19.64 -0.58
C GLY A 544 1.15 18.55 0.49
N SER A 545 0.58 18.83 1.67
CA SER A 545 0.45 17.84 2.75
C SER A 545 -0.92 17.13 2.75
N HIS A 546 -1.72 17.27 1.68
CA HIS A 546 -2.94 16.48 1.54
C HIS A 546 -2.66 14.98 1.64
N ALA A 547 -3.44 14.28 2.46
CA ALA A 547 -3.34 12.84 2.60
C ALA A 547 -4.69 12.24 2.99
N TYR A 548 -5.27 11.41 2.11
CA TYR A 548 -6.59 10.81 2.30
C TYR A 548 -6.56 9.30 2.02
N SER A 549 -7.51 8.55 2.57
CA SER A 549 -7.73 7.13 2.29
C SER A 549 -8.61 6.92 1.06
N THR A 550 -8.63 5.70 0.51
CA THR A 550 -9.49 5.37 -0.64
C THR A 550 -10.98 5.41 -0.25
N ALA A 551 -11.32 5.02 0.99
CA ALA A 551 -12.67 5.15 1.54
C ALA A 551 -13.15 6.60 1.58
N GLN A 552 -12.30 7.54 2.02
CA GLN A 552 -12.61 8.97 2.02
C GLN A 552 -12.87 9.49 0.61
N LEU A 553 -12.10 9.04 -0.39
CA LEU A 553 -12.35 9.35 -1.80
C LEU A 553 -13.66 8.72 -2.32
N GLY A 554 -14.04 7.53 -1.83
CA GLY A 554 -15.28 6.84 -2.15
C GLY A 554 -16.51 7.63 -1.67
N ARG A 555 -16.52 8.04 -0.39
CA ARG A 555 -17.56 8.91 0.18
C ARG A 555 -17.68 10.22 -0.60
N TYR A 556 -16.55 10.84 -0.91
CA TYR A 556 -16.48 12.09 -1.66
C TYR A 556 -17.09 11.97 -3.07
N VAL A 557 -16.73 10.95 -3.85
CA VAL A 557 -17.26 10.81 -5.21
C VAL A 557 -18.74 10.40 -5.22
N ALA A 558 -19.23 9.68 -4.22
CA ALA A 558 -20.65 9.41 -4.04
C ALA A 558 -21.45 10.72 -3.84
N ALA A 559 -20.94 11.63 -3.02
CA ALA A 559 -21.53 12.95 -2.80
C ALA A 559 -21.46 13.86 -4.04
N ILE A 560 -20.41 13.74 -4.87
CA ILE A 560 -20.41 14.38 -6.19
C ILE A 560 -21.54 13.80 -7.02
N ALA A 561 -21.58 12.47 -7.18
CA ALA A 561 -22.51 11.78 -8.07
C ALA A 561 -23.98 12.14 -7.77
N ASN A 562 -24.38 12.15 -6.50
CA ASN A 562 -25.74 12.53 -6.10
C ASN A 562 -25.99 14.04 -5.97
N SER A 563 -24.98 14.86 -6.29
CA SER A 563 -25.04 16.33 -6.23
C SER A 563 -25.35 16.91 -4.84
N GLY A 564 -24.83 16.26 -3.79
CA GLY A 564 -24.52 16.94 -2.53
C GLY A 564 -24.81 16.20 -1.24
N THR A 565 -25.45 15.03 -1.25
CA THR A 565 -25.67 14.27 0.00
C THR A 565 -24.41 13.48 0.34
N VAL A 566 -23.78 13.81 1.46
CA VAL A 566 -22.63 13.09 2.01
C VAL A 566 -23.15 12.13 3.07
N TYR A 567 -23.01 10.83 2.83
CA TYR A 567 -23.38 9.78 3.78
C TYR A 567 -22.16 9.35 4.61
N ASP A 568 -22.38 8.99 5.86
CA ASP A 568 -21.42 8.13 6.57
C ASP A 568 -21.44 6.74 5.94
N LEU A 569 -20.27 6.13 5.83
CA LEU A 569 -20.13 4.76 5.34
C LEU A 569 -20.22 3.80 6.53
N THR A 570 -20.94 2.70 6.34
CA THR A 570 -21.06 1.62 7.34
C THR A 570 -20.90 0.27 6.65
N LEU A 571 -20.22 -0.65 7.33
CA LEU A 571 -20.14 -2.06 6.95
C LEU A 571 -21.39 -2.82 7.37
N LEU A 572 -22.20 -2.28 8.27
CA LEU A 572 -23.37 -2.93 8.85
C LEU A 572 -24.62 -2.61 8.03
N SER A 573 -25.54 -3.56 7.95
CA SER A 573 -26.86 -3.38 7.37
C SER A 573 -27.95 -3.52 8.43
N LYS A 574 -27.94 -4.63 9.17
CA LYS A 574 -28.89 -4.89 10.26
C LYS A 574 -28.37 -5.95 11.21
N VAL A 575 -28.95 -5.99 12.41
CA VAL A 575 -28.77 -7.05 13.40
C VAL A 575 -30.12 -7.71 13.66
N THR A 576 -30.16 -9.03 13.70
CA THR A 576 -31.35 -9.80 14.08
C THR A 576 -31.07 -10.73 15.24
N ASP A 577 -32.09 -11.04 16.03
CA ASP A 577 -32.00 -12.13 16.99
C ASP A 577 -31.92 -13.49 16.27
N SER A 578 -31.67 -14.56 17.04
CA SER A 578 -31.62 -15.93 16.51
C SER A 578 -32.95 -16.44 15.93
N ALA A 579 -34.06 -15.72 16.14
CA ALA A 579 -35.36 -16.00 15.53
C ALA A 579 -35.62 -15.17 14.25
N GLY A 580 -34.68 -14.32 13.85
CA GLY A 580 -34.75 -13.45 12.68
C GLY A 580 -35.53 -12.15 12.89
N ASN A 581 -35.88 -11.80 14.13
CA ASN A 581 -36.51 -10.52 14.42
C ASN A 581 -35.46 -9.40 14.36
N LEU A 582 -35.82 -8.28 13.74
CA LEU A 582 -34.95 -7.11 13.66
C LEU A 582 -34.67 -6.55 15.06
N VAL A 583 -33.40 -6.50 15.44
CA VAL A 583 -32.90 -5.89 16.68
C VAL A 583 -32.46 -4.46 16.43
N GLN A 584 -31.67 -4.26 15.36
CA GLN A 584 -31.15 -2.93 15.00
C GLN A 584 -30.98 -2.79 13.49
N ASP A 585 -31.29 -1.60 12.98
CA ASP A 585 -31.12 -1.20 11.59
C ASP A 585 -29.93 -0.23 11.48
N TYR A 586 -29.08 -0.42 10.48
CA TYR A 586 -27.88 0.37 10.23
C TYR A 586 -27.94 1.05 8.86
N SER A 587 -29.12 1.51 8.43
CA SER A 587 -29.24 2.33 7.22
C SER A 587 -28.27 3.52 7.26
N PRO A 588 -27.57 3.85 6.17
CA PRO A 588 -26.57 4.92 6.15
C PRO A 588 -27.13 6.27 6.65
N SER A 589 -26.39 6.92 7.54
CA SER A 589 -26.74 8.26 8.05
C SER A 589 -26.21 9.36 7.14
N ILE A 590 -26.93 10.47 7.08
CA ILE A 590 -26.46 11.68 6.38
C ILE A 590 -25.45 12.40 7.28
N TYR A 591 -24.19 12.44 6.86
CA TYR A 591 -23.12 13.20 7.48
C TYR A 591 -23.29 14.71 7.21
N ASN A 592 -23.52 15.08 5.94
CA ASN A 592 -23.65 16.48 5.53
C ASN A 592 -24.45 16.66 4.22
N GLN A 593 -24.96 17.88 4.01
CA GLN A 593 -25.55 18.31 2.75
C GLN A 593 -24.75 19.46 2.12
N VAL A 594 -24.15 19.21 0.96
CA VAL A 594 -23.42 20.21 0.17
C VAL A 594 -24.41 21.05 -0.64
N ASN A 595 -24.68 22.26 -0.15
CA ASN A 595 -25.55 23.22 -0.82
C ASN A 595 -24.73 24.24 -1.62
N ILE A 596 -24.60 24.01 -2.93
CA ILE A 596 -23.94 24.90 -3.90
C ILE A 596 -24.85 25.14 -5.11
N SER A 597 -24.47 26.07 -5.99
CA SER A 597 -25.26 26.35 -7.19
C SER A 597 -25.36 25.14 -8.13
N SER A 598 -26.53 24.95 -8.76
CA SER A 598 -26.73 23.90 -9.77
C SER A 598 -25.79 24.08 -10.97
N THR A 599 -25.40 25.31 -11.27
CA THR A 599 -24.40 25.63 -12.30
C THR A 599 -23.01 25.10 -11.95
N SER A 600 -22.60 25.15 -10.68
CA SER A 600 -21.33 24.58 -10.24
C SER A 600 -21.35 23.05 -10.27
N TRP A 601 -22.46 22.43 -9.86
CA TRP A 601 -22.66 20.99 -10.04
C TRP A 601 -22.55 20.57 -11.50
N ASN A 602 -23.26 21.26 -12.39
CA ASN A 602 -23.23 20.97 -13.82
C ASN A 602 -21.82 21.08 -14.40
N ALA A 603 -21.04 22.09 -14.00
CA ALA A 603 -19.67 22.27 -14.47
C ALA A 603 -18.75 21.12 -14.05
N VAL A 604 -18.83 20.69 -12.79
CA VAL A 604 -18.07 19.54 -12.30
C VAL A 604 -18.47 18.25 -13.01
N HIS A 605 -19.77 17.99 -13.11
CA HIS A 605 -20.30 16.80 -13.77
C HIS A 605 -19.91 16.73 -15.24
N GLN A 606 -20.05 17.84 -15.97
CA GLN A 606 -19.62 17.93 -17.37
C GLN A 606 -18.10 17.74 -17.52
N GLY A 607 -17.31 18.35 -16.64
CA GLY A 607 -15.86 18.17 -16.65
C GLY A 607 -15.45 16.73 -16.42
N MET A 608 -16.04 16.06 -15.42
CA MET A 608 -15.79 14.65 -15.14
C MET A 608 -16.29 13.71 -16.25
N ARG A 609 -17.39 14.07 -16.92
CA ARG A 609 -17.87 13.35 -18.10
C ARG A 609 -16.89 13.47 -19.27
N ALA A 610 -16.39 14.67 -19.54
CA ALA A 610 -15.43 14.92 -20.61
C ALA A 610 -14.10 14.18 -20.40
N VAL A 611 -13.66 13.99 -19.14
CA VAL A 611 -12.51 13.11 -18.82
C VAL A 611 -12.74 11.69 -19.33
N ILE A 612 -13.93 11.13 -19.11
CA ILE A 612 -14.24 9.77 -19.56
C ILE A 612 -14.30 9.69 -21.08
N GLU A 613 -14.98 10.64 -21.73
CA GLU A 613 -15.12 10.66 -23.20
C GLU A 613 -13.77 10.81 -23.93
N SER A 614 -12.80 11.50 -23.31
CA SER A 614 -11.43 11.62 -23.82
C SER A 614 -10.53 10.43 -23.45
N THR A 615 -10.92 9.59 -22.47
CA THR A 615 -10.13 8.44 -22.04
C THR A 615 -10.32 7.26 -23.00
N ALA A 616 -9.25 6.90 -23.72
CA ALA A 616 -9.30 5.85 -24.76
C ALA A 616 -9.84 4.51 -24.26
N SER A 617 -9.51 4.12 -23.03
CA SER A 617 -9.92 2.85 -22.43
C SER A 617 -11.43 2.77 -22.14
N TYR A 618 -12.14 3.89 -22.15
CA TYR A 618 -13.59 4.01 -21.91
C TYR A 618 -14.43 4.16 -23.19
N LYS A 619 -13.81 4.28 -24.37
CA LYS A 619 -14.52 4.58 -25.64
C LYS A 619 -15.61 3.57 -26.01
N ASP A 620 -15.42 2.30 -25.68
CA ASP A 620 -16.36 1.23 -26.01
C ASP A 620 -17.37 0.93 -24.89
N MET A 621 -17.42 1.76 -23.83
CA MET A 621 -18.43 1.61 -22.78
C MET A 621 -19.82 1.93 -23.33
N GLN A 622 -20.75 0.99 -23.15
CA GLN A 622 -22.15 1.13 -23.58
C GLN A 622 -23.01 1.94 -22.58
N ILE A 623 -22.40 2.48 -21.54
CA ILE A 623 -23.05 3.36 -20.56
C ILE A 623 -22.26 4.64 -20.43
N ASP A 624 -22.98 5.73 -20.18
CA ASP A 624 -22.35 6.99 -19.88
C ASP A 624 -21.79 6.96 -18.46
N ALA A 625 -20.50 7.24 -18.28
CA ALA A 625 -19.85 7.42 -16.98
C ALA A 625 -19.19 8.80 -16.88
N ALA A 626 -18.84 9.20 -15.66
CA ALA A 626 -18.03 10.37 -15.36
C ALA A 626 -16.95 10.02 -14.35
N GLY A 627 -15.79 10.68 -14.42
CA GLY A 627 -14.68 10.38 -13.53
C GLY A 627 -13.56 11.40 -13.55
N LYS A 628 -12.56 11.16 -12.70
CA LYS A 628 -11.36 11.96 -12.61
C LYS A 628 -10.16 11.08 -12.25
N THR A 629 -9.16 11.11 -13.13
CA THR A 629 -7.84 10.53 -12.88
C THR A 629 -7.03 11.36 -11.89
N GLY A 630 -6.15 10.69 -11.13
CA GLY A 630 -5.19 11.29 -10.22
C GLY A 630 -3.86 10.53 -10.20
N THR A 631 -2.77 11.28 -10.21
CA THR A 631 -1.41 10.75 -10.06
C THR A 631 -0.77 11.45 -8.86
N ALA A 632 -0.25 10.68 -7.91
CA ALA A 632 0.45 11.20 -6.74
C ALA A 632 1.90 10.69 -6.74
N GLN A 633 2.85 11.63 -6.83
CA GLN A 633 4.27 11.33 -6.80
C GLN A 633 4.78 11.44 -5.37
N GLN A 634 5.28 10.32 -4.82
CA GLN A 634 5.92 10.30 -3.49
C GLN A 634 7.45 10.34 -3.60
N SER A 635 8.02 9.70 -4.61
CA SER A 635 9.46 9.61 -4.85
C SER A 635 9.77 9.76 -6.34
N THR A 636 11.01 10.14 -6.66
CA THR A 636 11.55 10.07 -8.03
C THR A 636 12.14 8.69 -8.34
N SER A 637 12.43 7.88 -7.32
CA SER A 637 13.02 6.54 -7.45
C SER A 637 12.01 5.39 -7.48
N ARG A 638 10.72 5.70 -7.29
CA ARG A 638 9.62 4.73 -7.35
C ARG A 638 8.52 5.24 -8.29
N PRO A 639 7.69 4.35 -8.86
CA PRO A 639 6.56 4.76 -9.69
C PRO A 639 5.57 5.66 -8.93
N ASN A 640 4.69 6.35 -9.64
CA ASN A 640 3.65 7.14 -8.99
C ASN A 640 2.51 6.26 -8.46
N HIS A 641 1.81 6.70 -7.42
CA HIS A 641 0.51 6.12 -7.08
C HIS A 641 -0.52 6.48 -8.16
N ALA A 642 -1.31 5.50 -8.57
CA ALA A 642 -2.40 5.66 -9.52
C ALA A 642 -3.72 5.77 -8.77
N LEU A 643 -4.49 6.83 -9.01
CA LEU A 643 -5.80 7.06 -8.41
C LEU A 643 -6.85 7.33 -9.48
N PHE A 644 -8.07 6.90 -9.22
CA PHE A 644 -9.24 7.25 -10.00
C PHE A 644 -10.47 7.36 -9.09
N ILE A 645 -11.34 8.32 -9.39
CA ILE A 645 -12.70 8.38 -8.85
C ILE A 645 -13.68 8.47 -10.01
N GLY A 646 -14.84 7.82 -9.91
CA GLY A 646 -15.86 7.96 -10.94
C GLY A 646 -17.21 7.40 -10.52
N TYR A 647 -18.21 7.63 -11.35
CA TYR A 647 -19.55 7.12 -11.16
C TYR A 647 -20.25 6.84 -12.50
N ALA A 648 -21.23 5.94 -12.46
CA ALA A 648 -22.07 5.60 -13.59
C ALA A 648 -23.46 5.10 -13.14
N PRO A 649 -24.49 5.17 -14.00
CA PRO A 649 -24.56 6.00 -15.20
C PRO A 649 -24.41 7.50 -14.90
N TYR A 650 -24.02 8.30 -15.90
CA TYR A 650 -23.82 9.74 -15.75
C TYR A 650 -25.09 10.48 -15.33
N ASN A 651 -26.24 10.13 -15.92
CA ASN A 651 -27.51 10.85 -15.73
C ASN A 651 -28.34 10.36 -14.53
N ASP A 652 -28.20 9.09 -14.14
CA ASP A 652 -28.84 8.50 -12.95
C ASP A 652 -27.79 7.62 -12.26
N PRO A 653 -26.89 8.20 -11.45
CA PRO A 653 -25.81 7.45 -10.83
C PRO A 653 -26.32 6.33 -9.93
N GLN A 654 -25.80 5.11 -10.14
CA GLN A 654 -26.14 3.90 -9.38
C GLN A 654 -24.92 3.25 -8.75
N LEU A 655 -23.72 3.63 -9.20
CA LEU A 655 -22.46 3.18 -8.65
C LEU A 655 -21.48 4.35 -8.67
N ALA A 656 -20.98 4.70 -7.50
CA ALA A 656 -19.84 5.60 -7.33
C ALA A 656 -18.67 4.80 -6.75
N LEU A 657 -17.47 5.01 -7.25
CA LEU A 657 -16.32 4.20 -6.86
C LEU A 657 -15.01 4.98 -6.88
N SER A 658 -14.09 4.58 -6.01
CA SER A 658 -12.72 5.07 -5.96
C SER A 658 -11.75 3.90 -6.04
N CYS A 659 -10.61 4.09 -6.72
CA CYS A 659 -9.55 3.09 -6.82
C CYS A 659 -8.20 3.74 -6.57
N ARG A 660 -7.34 3.00 -5.86
CA ARG A 660 -5.93 3.29 -5.70
C ARG A 660 -5.10 2.06 -6.04
N ILE A 661 -4.04 2.25 -6.80
CA ILE A 661 -2.95 1.28 -6.93
C ILE A 661 -1.68 1.96 -6.43
N ALA A 662 -1.12 1.47 -5.33
CA ALA A 662 0.10 2.00 -4.77
C ALA A 662 1.25 1.75 -5.75
N PHE A 663 1.99 2.81 -6.10
CA PHE A 663 3.04 2.73 -7.13
C PHE A 663 2.53 2.16 -8.48
N GLY A 664 1.26 2.40 -8.80
CA GLY A 664 0.57 1.91 -10.01
C GLY A 664 0.99 2.56 -11.33
N TYR A 665 2.12 3.28 -11.39
CA TYR A 665 2.68 3.97 -12.56
C TYR A 665 1.84 5.14 -13.10
N THR A 666 0.71 4.83 -13.74
CA THR A 666 -0.15 5.80 -14.43
C THR A 666 -1.58 5.68 -13.93
N SER A 667 -2.26 6.81 -13.80
CA SER A 667 -3.66 6.85 -13.37
C SER A 667 -4.61 6.09 -14.29
N SER A 668 -4.22 5.87 -15.56
CA SER A 668 -4.95 5.01 -16.51
C SER A 668 -5.16 3.60 -15.97
N ASN A 669 -4.21 3.05 -15.20
CA ASN A 669 -4.34 1.72 -14.63
C ASN A 669 -5.48 1.64 -13.59
N ALA A 670 -5.58 2.65 -12.71
CA ALA A 670 -6.70 2.75 -11.77
C ALA A 670 -8.02 3.00 -12.51
N ALA A 671 -8.01 3.82 -13.56
CA ALA A 671 -9.19 4.05 -14.39
C ALA A 671 -9.67 2.76 -15.09
N GLU A 672 -8.78 1.89 -15.55
CA GLU A 672 -9.14 0.60 -16.15
C GLU A 672 -9.74 -0.39 -15.15
N VAL A 673 -9.24 -0.44 -13.91
CA VAL A 673 -9.88 -1.23 -12.82
C VAL A 673 -11.33 -0.78 -12.66
N CYS A 674 -11.54 0.53 -12.53
CA CYS A 674 -12.86 1.12 -12.36
C CYS A 674 -13.80 0.83 -13.54
N ARG A 675 -13.28 0.89 -14.77
CA ARG A 675 -14.03 0.54 -15.99
C ARG A 675 -14.48 -0.91 -15.96
N ASP A 676 -13.57 -1.83 -15.63
CA ASP A 676 -13.85 -3.26 -15.64
C ASP A 676 -14.85 -3.62 -14.53
N ILE A 677 -14.79 -2.94 -13.38
CA ILE A 677 -15.82 -3.02 -12.33
C ILE A 677 -17.17 -2.50 -12.82
N MET A 678 -17.22 -1.35 -13.52
CA MET A 678 -18.48 -0.85 -14.09
C MET A 678 -19.05 -1.82 -15.13
N LYS A 679 -18.21 -2.39 -15.99
CA LYS A 679 -18.62 -3.43 -16.96
C LYS A 679 -19.21 -4.65 -16.26
N TYR A 680 -18.59 -5.10 -15.18
CA TYR A 680 -19.10 -6.22 -14.37
C TYR A 680 -20.43 -5.87 -13.70
N TYR A 681 -20.51 -4.72 -13.03
CA TYR A 681 -21.68 -4.28 -12.26
C TYR A 681 -22.91 -4.10 -13.15
N PHE A 682 -22.74 -3.44 -14.30
CA PHE A 682 -23.84 -3.19 -15.26
C PHE A 682 -24.00 -4.30 -16.30
N ASN A 683 -23.26 -5.41 -16.18
CA ASN A 683 -23.32 -6.57 -17.08
C ASN A 683 -23.14 -6.17 -18.57
N LEU A 684 -22.14 -5.33 -18.85
CA LEU A 684 -21.85 -4.79 -20.20
C LEU A 684 -20.95 -5.71 -21.03
N GLU A 685 -20.30 -6.65 -20.38
CA GLU A 685 -19.39 -7.62 -20.97
C GLU A 685 -19.51 -8.94 -20.21
N ASN A 686 -19.14 -10.05 -20.84
CA ASN A 686 -19.19 -11.35 -20.17
C ASN A 686 -18.23 -11.33 -18.96
N LYS A 687 -18.73 -11.81 -17.81
CA LYS A 687 -17.97 -11.89 -16.57
C LYS A 687 -16.68 -12.70 -16.73
N ASP A 688 -16.70 -13.75 -17.54
CA ASP A 688 -15.53 -14.61 -17.78
C ASP A 688 -14.44 -13.91 -18.62
N ASP A 689 -14.82 -12.93 -19.45
CA ASP A 689 -13.86 -12.12 -20.22
C ASP A 689 -13.15 -11.10 -19.31
N ILE A 690 -13.88 -10.55 -18.33
CA ILE A 690 -13.36 -9.63 -17.31
C ILE A 690 -12.51 -10.38 -16.27
N LEU A 691 -13.01 -11.52 -15.78
CA LEU A 691 -12.42 -12.34 -14.72
C LEU A 691 -11.87 -13.66 -15.29
N ASN A 692 -10.88 -13.54 -16.18
CA ASN A 692 -10.27 -14.70 -16.84
C ASN A 692 -9.18 -15.38 -15.99
N GLY A 693 -8.87 -14.87 -14.79
CA GLY A 693 -7.87 -15.43 -13.89
C GLY A 693 -6.43 -15.17 -14.32
N THR A 694 -6.19 -14.25 -15.26
CA THR A 694 -4.86 -13.91 -15.75
C THR A 694 -4.57 -12.42 -15.60
N ALA A 695 -3.29 -12.08 -15.53
CA ALA A 695 -2.79 -10.72 -15.56
C ALA A 695 -3.40 -9.99 -16.76
N SER A 696 -4.14 -8.92 -16.50
CA SER A 696 -4.79 -8.15 -17.55
C SER A 696 -3.72 -7.59 -18.49
N GLU A 697 -3.99 -7.54 -19.80
CA GLU A 697 -3.10 -6.80 -20.70
C GLU A 697 -3.01 -5.35 -20.19
N ALA A 698 -1.80 -4.89 -19.90
CA ALA A 698 -1.58 -3.51 -19.54
C ALA A 698 -2.02 -2.67 -20.74
N GLY A 699 -2.96 -1.74 -20.53
CA GLY A 699 -3.34 -0.79 -21.56
C GLY A 699 -2.08 -0.16 -22.14
N SER A 700 -1.99 -0.13 -23.48
CA SER A 700 -0.92 0.57 -24.19
C SER A 700 -0.71 1.92 -23.51
N VAL A 701 0.51 2.20 -23.03
CA VAL A 701 0.88 3.46 -22.36
C VAL A 701 0.23 4.61 -23.13
N ILE A 702 -0.86 5.12 -22.57
CA ILE A 702 -1.61 6.21 -23.19
C ILE A 702 -0.71 7.42 -22.93
N GLY A 703 -0.21 8.03 -24.01
CA GLY A 703 0.32 9.37 -23.89
C GLY A 703 -0.83 10.25 -23.40
N ASP A 704 -0.74 10.68 -22.14
CA ASP A 704 -1.58 11.74 -21.59
C ASP A 704 -1.45 13.00 -22.46
#